data_AF-A0A378J821-F1
#
_entry.id   AF-A0A378J821-F1
#
_cell.length_a   1.000
_cell.length_b   1.000
_cell.length_c   1.000
_cell.angle_alpha   90.00
_cell.angle_beta   90.00
_cell.angle_gamma   90.00
#
_symmetry.space_group_name_H-M   'P 1'
#
loop_
_entity.id
_entity.type
_entity.pdbx_description
1 polymer ?
#
loop_
_entity_poly.entity_id
_entity_poly.type
_entity_poly.pdbx_seq_one_letter_code
_entity_poly.pdbx_strand_id
1 'polypeptide(L)'
;MEFLDIANRYIPGYGLLNRRKRKTFERSPAGLQFIRAVKDTLTSIEEIRASLAWWQVLFSSPETIYAQAKQNFVAQKTRLLSDIEQTDAYKKVVARIIWEILRAEYPDFKLLTTEQKRLLTQAEFSRGLQTSIPPLLEDEQDVTNPAVLEQIRDEKRKIIAAWKALFLANPEMAPLRETIAQRKEEIRQQEIVQKIVVLDERANALAQAFPLLNNPLPPHEESAIAVLRARYRLEMQKKEPNTAKVEEMLVTEVVFYYLQQATAKNLPNEMILHNFNQRQANRIAKEIMQAFNDKEALLLDHWLQVYKQELGNHIIEKLLLINGKEWKIPSDTQGQVLMHSLSYLWNNRVVNGGTEFVNKLADAHAFIQATSFATQNESSFLAILDLYNYSRFANQINENKAIIASLLAPFRPIYEEYRDIGLYEKDPFFKFARMVMPMIVAVTAIVLTALLLNPLGLSDLVFTFILIPTVLVALRAAAEYIVVKNDLYQKARQLYYGGTFEIPEFQINPRMISAFGNHEKATMVRNFYIDEFKRCEEIEASYQSKAALSEQDLISRMENVNRRRTLWLEWYDIHSNLALGYDKTPKIVLARLHEVGNTEFQSLKKVLKDSEETQLQSSVNRLVSEVTTTLSTTPQETPVDSADNHGITPQETPVGSADGHGGGPQEIPVVNADSHSDALAELPAVRTPINHSPRLFRPLHCLVHQKRVEEVDCILSALSTPIVGC
;
A
#
# COMPACT_ATOMS: atom_id res chain seq x y z
N MET A 1 -80.94 13.23 -19.93
CA MET A 1 -79.65 13.34 -20.63
C MET A 1 -79.59 14.73 -21.18
N GLU A 2 -78.50 15.46 -20.98
CA GLU A 2 -78.35 16.80 -21.52
C GLU A 2 -77.95 16.73 -23.01
N PHE A 3 -78.19 17.81 -23.76
CA PHE A 3 -77.81 17.92 -25.18
C PHE A 3 -76.34 17.51 -25.43
N LEU A 4 -75.44 17.85 -24.50
CA LEU A 4 -74.01 17.55 -24.64
C LEU A 4 -73.68 16.07 -24.49
N ASP A 5 -74.43 15.32 -23.70
CA ASP A 5 -74.23 13.88 -23.52
C ASP A 5 -74.51 13.16 -24.84
N ILE A 6 -75.61 13.53 -25.50
CA ILE A 6 -76.01 12.96 -26.79
C ILE A 6 -75.06 13.44 -27.90
N ALA A 7 -74.67 14.72 -27.87
CA ALA A 7 -73.69 15.27 -28.81
C ALA A 7 -72.33 14.54 -28.77
N ASN A 8 -71.84 14.19 -27.57
CA ASN A 8 -70.63 13.39 -27.38
C ASN A 8 -70.75 11.97 -27.93
N ARG A 9 -71.96 11.40 -27.96
CA ARG A 9 -72.19 10.05 -28.52
C ARG A 9 -72.09 10.05 -30.05
N TYR A 10 -72.50 11.14 -30.70
CA TYR A 10 -72.36 11.32 -32.15
C TYR A 10 -70.91 11.66 -32.54
N ILE A 11 -70.30 12.64 -31.89
CA ILE A 11 -68.89 13.04 -32.11
C ILE A 11 -68.14 12.92 -30.78
N PRO A 12 -67.34 11.86 -30.58
CA PRO A 12 -66.57 11.68 -29.35
C PRO A 12 -65.68 12.89 -29.06
N GLY A 13 -65.83 13.47 -27.86
CA GLY A 13 -65.04 14.62 -27.40
C GLY A 13 -65.61 15.99 -27.77
N TYR A 14 -66.80 16.06 -28.36
CA TYR A 14 -67.46 17.33 -28.66
C TYR A 14 -67.62 18.23 -27.42
N GLY A 15 -67.84 17.63 -26.25
CA GLY A 15 -67.95 18.30 -24.95
C GLY A 15 -66.64 18.92 -24.45
N LEU A 16 -65.48 18.45 -24.92
CA LEU A 16 -64.17 19.05 -24.61
C LEU A 16 -64.00 20.43 -25.26
N LEU A 17 -64.82 20.76 -26.26
CA LEU A 17 -64.78 22.04 -26.95
C LEU A 17 -65.49 23.13 -26.15
N ASN A 18 -64.86 24.30 -26.05
CA ASN A 18 -65.50 25.47 -25.46
C ASN A 18 -66.72 25.93 -26.28
N ARG A 19 -67.62 26.70 -25.65
CA ARG A 19 -68.89 27.15 -26.23
C ARG A 19 -68.71 27.90 -27.55
N ARG A 20 -67.63 28.68 -27.71
CA ARG A 20 -67.33 29.44 -28.94
C ARG A 20 -67.01 28.51 -30.10
N LYS A 21 -66.12 27.52 -29.89
CA LYS A 21 -65.72 26.53 -30.90
C LYS A 21 -66.92 25.68 -31.35
N ARG A 22 -67.80 25.29 -30.41
CA ARG A 22 -69.06 24.57 -30.70
C ARG A 22 -70.01 25.38 -31.57
N LYS A 23 -70.33 26.63 -31.18
CA LYS A 23 -71.18 27.53 -31.97
C LYS A 23 -70.71 27.77 -33.40
N THR A 24 -69.39 27.77 -33.63
CA THR A 24 -68.84 27.90 -34.99
C THR A 24 -69.19 26.69 -35.86
N PHE A 25 -69.12 25.48 -35.31
CA PHE A 25 -69.52 24.28 -36.02
C PHE A 25 -71.03 24.20 -36.23
N GLU A 26 -71.80 24.47 -35.18
CA GLU A 26 -73.27 24.43 -35.17
C GLU A 26 -73.91 25.32 -36.26
N ARG A 27 -73.23 26.39 -36.69
CA ARG A 27 -73.69 27.29 -37.77
C ARG A 27 -73.35 26.79 -39.18
N SER A 28 -72.52 25.76 -39.31
CA SER A 28 -72.18 25.17 -40.61
C SER A 28 -73.29 24.22 -41.10
N PRO A 29 -73.39 23.93 -42.41
CA PRO A 29 -74.37 22.98 -42.92
C PRO A 29 -74.28 21.59 -42.25
N ALA A 30 -73.06 21.08 -42.05
CA ALA A 30 -72.80 19.84 -41.33
C ALA A 30 -73.21 19.92 -39.85
N GLY A 31 -72.95 21.07 -39.20
CA GLY A 31 -73.34 21.29 -37.81
C GLY A 31 -74.84 21.40 -37.61
N LEU A 32 -75.59 21.94 -38.58
CA LEU A 32 -77.05 21.98 -38.53
C LEU A 32 -77.66 20.57 -38.64
N GLN A 33 -77.11 19.72 -39.52
CA GLN A 33 -77.49 18.30 -39.60
C GLN A 33 -77.17 17.56 -38.30
N PHE A 34 -76.00 17.82 -37.71
CA PHE A 34 -75.61 17.27 -36.41
C PHE A 34 -76.56 17.70 -35.28
N ILE A 35 -76.88 18.99 -35.17
CA ILE A 35 -77.82 19.47 -34.15
C ILE A 35 -79.19 18.84 -34.33
N ARG A 36 -79.66 18.72 -35.58
CA ARG A 36 -80.94 18.08 -35.88
C ARG A 36 -80.93 16.62 -35.39
N ALA A 37 -79.92 15.84 -35.76
CA ALA A 37 -79.79 14.45 -35.32
C ALA A 37 -79.72 14.32 -33.78
N VAL A 38 -78.98 15.20 -33.10
CA VAL A 38 -78.91 15.23 -31.63
C VAL A 38 -80.28 15.57 -31.01
N LYS A 39 -81.01 16.54 -31.57
CA LYS A 39 -82.35 16.90 -31.10
C LYS A 39 -83.37 15.80 -31.35
N ASP A 40 -83.37 15.20 -32.54
CA ASP A 40 -84.26 14.09 -32.91
C ASP A 40 -84.02 12.88 -32.00
N THR A 41 -82.76 12.62 -31.64
CA THR A 41 -82.42 11.60 -30.65
C THR A 41 -82.94 11.97 -29.26
N LEU A 42 -82.76 13.22 -28.84
CA LEU A 42 -83.21 13.70 -27.54
C LEU A 42 -84.74 13.59 -27.40
N THR A 43 -85.49 14.01 -28.43
CA THR A 43 -86.95 13.85 -28.48
C THR A 43 -87.35 12.39 -28.50
N SER A 44 -86.66 11.53 -29.27
CA SER A 44 -86.96 10.09 -29.27
C SER A 44 -86.71 9.43 -27.91
N ILE A 45 -85.66 9.84 -27.17
CA ILE A 45 -85.38 9.34 -25.82
C ILE A 45 -86.44 9.83 -24.84
N GLU A 46 -86.91 11.08 -24.96
CA GLU A 46 -87.99 11.64 -24.15
C GLU A 46 -89.33 10.95 -24.42
N GLU A 47 -89.65 10.69 -25.69
CA GLU A 47 -90.82 9.91 -26.10
C GLU A 47 -90.75 8.48 -25.59
N ILE A 48 -89.58 7.82 -25.67
CA ILE A 48 -89.36 6.49 -25.11
C ILE A 48 -89.55 6.52 -23.58
N ARG A 49 -89.02 7.52 -22.86
CA ARG A 49 -89.20 7.66 -21.41
C ARG A 49 -90.66 7.91 -21.02
N ALA A 50 -91.36 8.79 -21.73
CA ALA A 50 -92.78 9.02 -21.54
C ALA A 50 -93.59 7.74 -21.87
N SER A 51 -93.13 6.95 -22.84
CA SER A 51 -93.75 5.69 -23.21
C SER A 51 -93.50 4.58 -22.17
N LEU A 52 -92.32 4.51 -21.57
CA LEU A 52 -92.00 3.50 -20.56
C LEU A 52 -92.90 3.62 -19.32
N ALA A 53 -93.37 4.82 -18.98
CA ALA A 53 -94.29 5.06 -17.87
C ALA A 53 -95.68 4.38 -18.06
N TRP A 54 -96.16 4.19 -19.30
CA TRP A 54 -97.41 3.45 -19.57
C TRP A 54 -97.16 1.98 -19.92
N TRP A 55 -96.02 1.64 -20.54
CA TRP A 55 -95.66 0.25 -20.89
C TRP A 55 -95.26 -0.61 -19.68
N GLN A 56 -94.65 -0.03 -18.63
CA GLN A 56 -94.36 -0.72 -17.36
C GLN A 56 -95.61 -1.28 -16.67
N VAL A 57 -96.80 -0.76 -17.01
CA VAL A 57 -98.10 -1.20 -16.46
C VAL A 57 -98.70 -2.38 -17.25
N LEU A 58 -98.30 -2.60 -18.51
CA LEU A 58 -99.02 -3.51 -19.41
C LEU A 58 -98.20 -4.70 -19.94
N PHE A 59 -96.90 -4.58 -20.20
CA PHE A 59 -96.11 -5.69 -20.76
C PHE A 59 -94.65 -5.66 -20.31
N SER A 60 -94.18 -6.79 -19.78
CA SER A 60 -92.80 -7.02 -19.36
C SER A 60 -91.89 -7.36 -20.55
N SER A 61 -91.29 -6.35 -21.19
CA SER A 61 -89.89 -6.39 -21.63
C SER A 61 -89.40 -5.00 -22.10
N PRO A 62 -89.05 -4.08 -21.19
CA PRO A 62 -88.41 -2.80 -21.53
C PRO A 62 -87.15 -2.96 -22.40
N GLU A 63 -86.46 -4.09 -22.22
CA GLU A 63 -85.20 -4.45 -22.89
C GLU A 63 -85.29 -4.43 -24.43
N THR A 64 -86.41 -4.83 -25.02
CA THR A 64 -86.56 -4.85 -26.48
C THR A 64 -86.69 -3.44 -27.08
N ILE A 65 -87.37 -2.54 -26.37
CA ILE A 65 -87.51 -1.12 -26.75
C ILE A 65 -86.14 -0.42 -26.64
N TYR A 66 -85.38 -0.70 -25.58
CA TYR A 66 -84.02 -0.18 -25.42
C TYR A 66 -83.06 -0.71 -26.50
N ALA A 67 -83.12 -2.01 -26.81
CA ALA A 67 -82.32 -2.60 -27.89
C ALA A 67 -82.65 -1.98 -29.26
N GLN A 68 -83.94 -1.76 -29.54
CA GLN A 68 -84.38 -1.11 -30.78
C GLN A 68 -83.96 0.36 -30.84
N ALA A 69 -84.06 1.10 -29.74
CA ALA A 69 -83.58 2.47 -29.64
C ALA A 69 -82.06 2.57 -29.85
N LYS A 70 -81.29 1.61 -29.32
CA LYS A 70 -79.84 1.50 -29.52
C LYS A 70 -79.50 1.23 -31.00
N GLN A 71 -80.20 0.32 -31.66
CA GLN A 71 -80.03 0.07 -33.09
C GLN A 71 -80.38 1.29 -33.94
N ASN A 72 -81.48 1.98 -33.62
CA ASN A 72 -81.88 3.21 -34.30
C ASN A 72 -80.84 4.32 -34.14
N PHE A 73 -80.30 4.50 -32.93
CA PHE A 73 -79.23 5.45 -32.67
C PHE A 73 -77.98 5.13 -33.50
N VAL A 74 -77.54 3.86 -33.53
CA VAL A 74 -76.39 3.43 -34.33
C VAL A 74 -76.62 3.71 -35.81
N ALA A 75 -77.79 3.38 -36.36
CA ALA A 75 -78.14 3.64 -37.74
C ALA A 75 -78.13 5.15 -38.07
N GLN A 76 -78.72 5.98 -37.21
CA GLN A 76 -78.73 7.44 -37.36
C GLN A 76 -77.32 8.03 -37.27
N LYS A 77 -76.48 7.55 -36.35
CA LYS A 77 -75.08 7.97 -36.23
C LYS A 77 -74.29 7.63 -37.49
N THR A 78 -74.41 6.41 -37.99
CA THR A 78 -73.71 5.97 -39.21
C THR A 78 -74.12 6.82 -40.41
N ARG A 79 -75.42 7.09 -40.57
CA ARG A 79 -75.95 7.95 -41.64
C ARG A 79 -75.49 9.40 -41.52
N LEU A 80 -75.54 9.97 -40.32
CA LEU A 80 -75.06 11.34 -40.12
C LEU A 80 -73.56 11.44 -40.45
N LEU A 81 -72.75 10.50 -39.95
CA LEU A 81 -71.31 10.50 -40.18
C LEU A 81 -70.99 10.33 -41.67
N SER A 82 -71.68 9.45 -42.41
CA SER A 82 -71.48 9.34 -43.86
C SER A 82 -71.73 10.64 -44.61
N ASP A 83 -72.70 11.44 -44.14
CA ASP A 83 -73.09 12.70 -44.79
C ASP A 83 -72.14 13.86 -44.43
N ILE A 84 -71.58 13.88 -43.22
CA ILE A 84 -70.77 15.01 -42.72
C ILE A 84 -69.26 14.76 -42.71
N GLU A 85 -68.79 13.51 -42.74
CA GLU A 85 -67.37 13.17 -42.49
C GLU A 85 -66.41 13.83 -43.48
N GLN A 86 -66.82 14.00 -44.73
CA GLN A 86 -65.99 14.62 -45.76
C GLN A 86 -65.97 16.15 -45.71
N THR A 87 -66.86 16.77 -44.93
CA THR A 87 -66.97 18.22 -44.85
C THR A 87 -65.79 18.85 -44.09
N ASP A 88 -65.34 20.01 -44.58
CA ASP A 88 -64.28 20.79 -43.92
C ASP A 88 -64.65 21.19 -42.48
N ALA A 89 -65.93 21.46 -42.25
CA ALA A 89 -66.44 21.83 -40.94
C ALA A 89 -66.27 20.69 -39.92
N TYR A 90 -66.59 19.45 -40.32
CA TYR A 90 -66.39 18.26 -39.50
C TYR A 90 -64.91 17.99 -39.24
N LYS A 91 -64.08 17.99 -40.30
CA LYS A 91 -62.62 17.79 -40.18
C LYS A 91 -61.98 18.82 -39.24
N LYS A 92 -62.41 20.09 -39.28
CA LYS A 92 -61.94 21.15 -38.36
C LYS A 92 -62.38 20.92 -36.92
N VAL A 93 -63.56 20.37 -36.67
CA VAL A 93 -64.02 20.03 -35.31
C VAL A 93 -63.25 18.86 -34.75
N VAL A 94 -63.07 17.80 -35.53
CA VAL A 94 -62.29 16.61 -35.15
C VAL A 94 -60.86 17.01 -34.80
N ALA A 95 -60.18 17.79 -35.64
CA ALA A 95 -58.82 18.27 -35.36
C ALA A 95 -58.73 19.11 -34.07
N ARG A 96 -59.76 19.90 -33.76
CA ARG A 96 -59.84 20.68 -32.51
C ARG A 96 -60.06 19.79 -31.28
N ILE A 97 -60.77 18.68 -31.41
CA ILE A 97 -60.93 17.70 -30.34
C ILE A 97 -59.59 17.01 -30.07
N ILE A 98 -58.94 16.51 -31.13
CA ILE A 98 -57.61 15.88 -31.05
C ILE A 98 -56.59 16.83 -30.42
N TRP A 99 -56.65 18.13 -30.74
CA TRP A 99 -55.80 19.15 -30.12
C TRP A 99 -55.93 19.19 -28.60
N GLU A 100 -57.16 19.18 -28.06
CA GLU A 100 -57.35 19.22 -26.61
C GLU A 100 -56.93 17.90 -25.95
N ILE A 101 -57.10 16.75 -26.63
CA ILE A 101 -56.61 15.45 -26.16
C ILE A 101 -55.08 15.45 -26.08
N LEU A 102 -54.39 15.84 -27.16
CA LEU A 102 -52.92 15.88 -27.21
C LEU A 102 -52.34 16.86 -26.19
N ARG A 103 -53.01 18.00 -25.97
CA ARG A 103 -52.62 18.97 -24.93
C ARG A 103 -52.66 18.37 -23.53
N ALA A 104 -53.60 17.47 -23.25
CA ALA A 104 -53.74 16.83 -21.95
C ALA A 104 -52.83 15.59 -21.79
N GLU A 105 -52.73 14.75 -22.83
CA GLU A 105 -52.14 13.41 -22.73
C GLU A 105 -50.70 13.31 -23.26
N TYR A 106 -50.22 14.30 -24.02
CA TYR A 106 -48.87 14.31 -24.59
C TYR A 106 -48.11 15.59 -24.20
N PRO A 107 -47.28 15.56 -23.13
CA PRO A 107 -46.58 16.74 -22.62
C PRO A 107 -45.73 17.46 -23.67
N ASP A 108 -45.07 16.70 -24.54
CA ASP A 108 -44.19 17.21 -25.61
C ASP A 108 -44.96 17.99 -26.69
N PHE A 109 -46.29 17.86 -26.74
CA PHE A 109 -47.12 18.65 -27.63
C PHE A 109 -46.90 20.15 -27.44
N LYS A 110 -46.58 20.59 -26.22
CA LYS A 110 -46.33 22.02 -25.91
C LYS A 110 -45.12 22.58 -26.67
N LEU A 111 -44.11 21.75 -26.95
CA LEU A 111 -42.83 22.12 -27.56
C LEU A 111 -42.95 22.44 -29.06
N LEU A 112 -44.04 22.04 -29.70
CA LEU A 112 -44.29 22.26 -31.12
C LEU A 112 -44.85 23.67 -31.40
N THR A 113 -44.57 24.21 -32.59
CA THR A 113 -45.19 25.46 -33.06
C THR A 113 -46.68 25.26 -33.35
N THR A 114 -47.45 26.35 -33.46
CA THR A 114 -48.88 26.28 -33.77
C THR A 114 -49.18 25.54 -35.08
N GLU A 115 -48.32 25.69 -36.08
CA GLU A 115 -48.44 25.00 -37.37
C GLU A 115 -48.11 23.51 -37.26
N GLN A 116 -47.04 23.15 -36.54
CA GLN A 116 -46.69 21.74 -36.29
C GLN A 116 -47.75 21.03 -35.45
N LYS A 117 -48.30 21.71 -34.43
CA LYS A 117 -49.46 21.20 -33.66
C LYS A 117 -50.67 20.96 -34.57
N ARG A 118 -50.89 21.82 -35.56
CA ARG A 118 -51.96 21.64 -36.56
C ARG A 118 -51.69 20.45 -37.47
N LEU A 119 -50.47 20.25 -37.95
CA LEU A 119 -50.09 19.08 -38.75
C LEU A 119 -50.32 17.78 -37.98
N LEU A 120 -49.86 17.70 -36.72
CA LEU A 120 -50.03 16.51 -35.89
C LEU A 120 -51.50 16.20 -35.59
N THR A 121 -52.32 17.22 -35.36
CA THR A 121 -53.76 17.07 -35.08
C THR A 121 -54.59 16.74 -36.32
N GLN A 122 -54.07 17.00 -37.52
CA GLN A 122 -54.73 16.69 -38.80
C GLN A 122 -54.29 15.35 -39.39
N ALA A 123 -53.21 14.75 -38.89
CA ALA A 123 -52.72 13.46 -39.36
C ALA A 123 -53.78 12.35 -39.17
N GLU A 124 -53.85 11.43 -40.14
CA GLU A 124 -54.91 10.41 -40.16
C GLU A 124 -54.85 9.48 -38.94
N PHE A 125 -53.65 9.04 -38.55
CA PHE A 125 -53.46 8.20 -37.38
C PHE A 125 -53.89 8.88 -36.06
N SER A 126 -53.85 10.22 -36.00
CA SER A 126 -54.29 10.98 -34.83
C SER A 126 -55.81 10.97 -34.65
N ARG A 127 -56.60 10.63 -35.67
CA ARG A 127 -58.06 10.42 -35.52
C ARG A 127 -58.38 9.27 -34.59
N GLY A 128 -57.50 8.27 -34.50
CA GLY A 128 -57.63 7.15 -33.56
C GLY A 128 -57.76 7.60 -32.10
N LEU A 129 -57.21 8.77 -31.73
CA LEU A 129 -57.33 9.31 -30.37
C LEU A 129 -58.76 9.65 -29.96
N GLN A 130 -59.69 9.85 -30.90
CA GLN A 130 -61.09 10.08 -30.54
C GLN A 130 -61.74 8.86 -29.85
N THR A 131 -61.20 7.66 -30.10
CA THR A 131 -61.64 6.43 -29.42
C THR A 131 -61.20 6.37 -27.96
N SER A 132 -60.23 7.20 -27.55
CA SER A 132 -59.77 7.27 -26.15
C SER A 132 -60.77 8.01 -25.24
N ILE A 133 -61.84 8.56 -25.82
CA ILE A 133 -62.96 9.16 -25.09
C ILE A 133 -64.05 8.09 -25.03
N PRO A 134 -64.34 7.53 -23.85
CA PRO A 134 -65.23 6.39 -23.74
C PRO A 134 -66.61 6.74 -24.33
N PRO A 135 -67.20 5.86 -25.15
CA PRO A 135 -68.58 6.01 -25.57
C PRO A 135 -69.47 5.83 -24.33
N LEU A 136 -70.30 6.83 -24.01
CA LEU A 136 -71.31 6.79 -22.93
C LEU A 136 -72.45 5.77 -23.20
N LEU A 137 -72.17 4.64 -23.86
CA LEU A 137 -73.15 3.72 -24.46
C LEU A 137 -73.13 2.29 -23.93
N GLU A 138 -72.36 1.99 -22.89
CA GLU A 138 -72.58 0.76 -22.14
C GLU A 138 -73.41 1.09 -20.90
N ASP A 139 -74.58 0.46 -20.85
CA ASP A 139 -75.62 0.58 -19.83
C ASP A 139 -75.00 0.52 -18.44
N GLU A 140 -75.39 1.44 -17.54
CA GLU A 140 -75.19 1.33 -16.09
C GLU A 140 -73.82 0.76 -15.64
N GLN A 141 -72.71 1.17 -16.27
CA GLN A 141 -71.43 1.04 -15.60
C GLN A 141 -71.48 1.97 -14.39
N ASP A 142 -71.65 1.37 -13.21
CA ASP A 142 -71.60 2.07 -11.94
C ASP A 142 -70.26 2.81 -11.88
N VAL A 143 -70.24 4.10 -12.26
CA VAL A 143 -69.03 4.93 -12.36
C VAL A 143 -68.40 5.13 -10.96
N THR A 144 -69.08 4.65 -9.92
CA THR A 144 -68.64 4.48 -8.54
C THR A 144 -67.81 3.21 -8.29
N ASN A 145 -67.83 2.21 -9.18
CA ASN A 145 -67.04 0.99 -9.05
C ASN A 145 -65.59 1.21 -9.54
N PRO A 146 -64.58 1.13 -8.65
CA PRO A 146 -63.18 1.42 -9.00
C PRO A 146 -62.60 0.48 -10.06
N ALA A 147 -63.07 -0.77 -10.15
CA ALA A 147 -62.57 -1.74 -11.12
C ALA A 147 -62.91 -1.37 -12.57
N VAL A 148 -64.11 -0.80 -12.79
CA VAL A 148 -64.58 -0.37 -14.11
C VAL A 148 -63.85 0.92 -14.54
N LEU A 149 -63.61 1.84 -13.60
CA LEU A 149 -62.79 3.03 -13.83
C LEU A 149 -61.34 2.69 -14.20
N GLU A 150 -60.77 1.65 -13.60
CA GLU A 150 -59.42 1.19 -13.89
C GLU A 150 -59.31 0.56 -15.30
N GLN A 151 -60.30 -0.24 -15.71
CA GLN A 151 -60.39 -0.77 -17.07
C GLN A 151 -60.46 0.34 -18.13
N ILE A 152 -61.31 1.36 -17.93
CA ILE A 152 -61.40 2.52 -18.84
C ILE A 152 -60.06 3.27 -18.91
N ARG A 153 -59.37 3.44 -17.77
CA ARG A 153 -58.04 4.07 -17.75
C ARG A 153 -57.00 3.24 -18.51
N ASP A 154 -57.04 1.93 -18.40
CA ASP A 154 -56.11 1.04 -19.09
C ASP A 154 -56.36 0.99 -20.60
N GLU A 155 -57.61 0.98 -21.04
CA GLU A 155 -57.95 1.11 -22.47
C GLU A 155 -57.48 2.45 -23.03
N LYS A 156 -57.72 3.54 -22.29
CA LYS A 156 -57.21 4.87 -22.65
C LYS A 156 -55.68 4.86 -22.78
N ARG A 157 -54.95 4.25 -21.83
CA ARG A 157 -53.49 4.11 -21.90
C ARG A 157 -53.05 3.31 -23.13
N LYS A 158 -53.74 2.21 -23.46
CA LYS A 158 -53.46 1.39 -24.65
C LYS A 158 -53.62 2.20 -25.94
N ILE A 159 -54.70 2.97 -26.07
CA ILE A 159 -54.96 3.81 -27.25
C ILE A 159 -53.88 4.89 -27.39
N ILE A 160 -53.50 5.55 -26.28
CA ILE A 160 -52.43 6.56 -26.29
C ILE A 160 -51.07 5.93 -26.63
N ALA A 161 -50.77 4.74 -26.11
CA ALA A 161 -49.54 4.02 -26.43
C ALA A 161 -49.47 3.60 -27.91
N ALA A 162 -50.58 3.09 -28.46
CA ALA A 162 -50.69 2.76 -29.88
C ALA A 162 -50.51 4.00 -30.76
N TRP A 163 -51.12 5.13 -30.39
CA TRP A 163 -50.90 6.41 -31.07
C TRP A 163 -49.44 6.86 -31.02
N LYS A 164 -48.77 6.75 -29.85
CA LYS A 164 -47.33 7.09 -29.73
C LYS A 164 -46.47 6.22 -30.64
N ALA A 165 -46.75 4.91 -30.73
CA ALA A 165 -46.03 4.01 -31.62
C ALA A 165 -46.18 4.42 -33.10
N LEU A 166 -47.40 4.78 -33.52
CA LEU A 166 -47.66 5.27 -34.87
C LEU A 166 -46.98 6.63 -35.14
N PHE A 167 -46.97 7.53 -34.16
CA PHE A 167 -46.27 8.80 -34.25
C PHE A 167 -44.75 8.61 -34.41
N LEU A 168 -44.15 7.61 -33.76
CA LEU A 168 -42.73 7.29 -33.90
C LEU A 168 -42.40 6.61 -35.23
N ALA A 169 -43.29 5.77 -35.75
CA ALA A 169 -43.08 5.01 -36.98
C ALA A 169 -43.33 5.81 -38.28
N ASN A 170 -44.21 6.82 -38.26
CA ASN A 170 -44.59 7.54 -39.47
C ASN A 170 -43.46 8.43 -40.01
N PRO A 171 -42.99 8.27 -41.27
CA PRO A 171 -41.92 9.09 -41.84
C PRO A 171 -42.29 10.58 -41.98
N GLU A 172 -43.55 10.91 -42.26
CA GLU A 172 -44.01 12.31 -42.41
C GLU A 172 -43.92 13.12 -41.11
N MET A 173 -43.88 12.43 -39.97
CA MET A 173 -43.76 13.04 -38.65
C MET A 173 -42.30 13.21 -38.20
N ALA A 174 -41.32 12.76 -38.99
CA ALA A 174 -39.90 12.88 -38.66
C ALA A 174 -39.45 14.32 -38.35
N PRO A 175 -39.85 15.36 -39.12
CA PRO A 175 -39.48 16.75 -38.82
C PRO A 175 -40.03 17.24 -37.47
N LEU A 176 -41.22 16.77 -37.08
CA LEU A 176 -41.81 17.11 -35.78
C LEU A 176 -41.07 16.42 -34.64
N ARG A 177 -40.67 15.15 -34.82
CA ARG A 177 -39.86 14.42 -33.83
C ARG A 177 -38.49 15.06 -33.65
N GLU A 178 -37.87 15.50 -34.74
CA GLU A 178 -36.59 16.22 -34.69
C GLU A 178 -36.74 17.56 -33.95
N THR A 179 -37.80 18.32 -34.25
CA THR A 179 -38.08 19.56 -33.51
C THR A 179 -38.29 19.30 -32.02
N ILE A 180 -39.02 18.25 -31.65
CA ILE A 180 -39.21 17.86 -30.24
C ILE A 180 -37.87 17.49 -29.60
N ALA A 181 -37.03 16.73 -30.30
CA ALA A 181 -35.72 16.33 -29.80
C ALA A 181 -34.81 17.56 -29.60
N GLN A 182 -34.75 18.47 -30.57
CA GLN A 182 -34.00 19.72 -30.48
C GLN A 182 -34.47 20.59 -29.31
N ARG A 183 -35.79 20.80 -29.16
CA ARG A 183 -36.35 21.58 -28.05
C ARG A 183 -36.13 20.94 -26.68
N LYS A 184 -36.20 19.61 -26.60
CA LYS A 184 -35.84 18.88 -25.37
C LYS A 184 -34.37 19.05 -25.03
N GLU A 185 -33.50 19.01 -26.02
CA GLU A 185 -32.08 19.24 -25.82
C GLU A 185 -31.79 20.69 -25.41
N GLU A 186 -32.43 21.68 -26.02
CA GLU A 186 -32.35 23.08 -25.59
C GLU A 186 -32.78 23.26 -24.13
N ILE A 187 -33.90 22.66 -23.72
CA ILE A 187 -34.38 22.69 -22.33
C ILE A 187 -33.37 22.02 -21.40
N ARG A 188 -32.86 20.84 -21.78
CA ARG A 188 -31.82 20.12 -21.02
C ARG A 188 -30.57 20.98 -20.84
N GLN A 189 -30.11 21.65 -21.90
CA GLN A 189 -28.94 22.54 -21.84
C GLN A 189 -29.21 23.76 -20.95
N GLN A 190 -30.41 24.35 -21.02
CA GLN A 190 -30.80 25.43 -20.12
C GLN A 190 -30.82 24.98 -18.64
N GLU A 191 -31.36 23.79 -18.35
CA GLU A 191 -31.34 23.20 -17.02
C GLU A 191 -29.91 22.92 -16.53
N ILE A 192 -29.03 22.44 -17.41
CA ILE A 192 -27.60 22.23 -17.11
C ILE A 192 -26.95 23.57 -16.77
N VAL A 193 -27.15 24.62 -17.57
CA VAL A 193 -26.60 25.96 -17.31
C VAL A 193 -27.07 26.50 -15.97
N GLN A 194 -28.36 26.38 -15.64
CA GLN A 194 -28.88 26.81 -14.34
C GLN A 194 -28.28 26.01 -13.18
N LYS A 195 -28.14 24.69 -13.33
CA LYS A 195 -27.50 23.83 -12.32
C LYS A 195 -26.02 24.15 -12.14
N ILE A 196 -25.29 24.47 -13.22
CA ILE A 196 -23.88 24.86 -13.15
C ILE A 196 -23.71 26.13 -12.31
N VAL A 197 -24.61 27.12 -12.42
CA VAL A 197 -24.54 28.33 -11.57
C VAL A 197 -24.64 27.97 -10.09
N VAL A 198 -25.60 27.11 -9.72
CA VAL A 198 -25.76 26.63 -8.33
C VAL A 198 -24.54 25.83 -7.86
N LEU A 199 -23.95 25.01 -8.75
CA LEU A 199 -22.75 24.24 -8.45
C LEU A 199 -21.50 25.13 -8.31
N ASP A 200 -21.40 26.21 -9.08
CA ASP A 200 -20.32 27.21 -8.96
C ASP A 200 -20.41 27.95 -7.61
N GLU A 201 -21.62 28.33 -7.18
CA GLU A 201 -21.85 28.88 -5.84
C GLU A 201 -21.47 27.88 -4.74
N ARG A 202 -21.86 26.61 -4.90
CA ARG A 202 -21.49 25.54 -3.97
C ARG A 202 -19.99 25.29 -3.92
N ALA A 203 -19.29 25.33 -5.06
CA ALA A 203 -17.84 25.22 -5.13
C ALA A 203 -17.15 26.37 -4.38
N ASN A 204 -17.67 27.59 -4.52
CA ASN A 204 -17.16 28.74 -3.77
C ASN A 204 -17.38 28.59 -2.27
N ALA A 205 -18.57 28.13 -1.85
CA ALA A 205 -18.84 27.85 -0.43
C ALA A 205 -17.93 26.74 0.11
N LEU A 206 -17.67 25.70 -0.67
CA LEU A 206 -16.75 24.63 -0.31
C LEU A 206 -15.32 25.15 -0.17
N ALA A 207 -14.86 26.02 -1.08
CA ALA A 207 -13.54 26.63 -0.98
C ALA A 207 -13.41 27.70 0.12
N GLN A 208 -14.53 28.28 0.59
CA GLN A 208 -14.53 29.10 1.80
C GLN A 208 -14.41 28.23 3.06
N ALA A 209 -15.12 27.11 3.11
CA ALA A 209 -15.03 26.16 4.22
C ALA A 209 -13.68 25.43 4.25
N PHE A 210 -13.11 25.10 3.09
CA PHE A 210 -11.84 24.42 2.92
C PHE A 210 -10.91 25.22 1.97
N PRO A 211 -10.18 26.23 2.49
CA PRO A 211 -9.41 27.20 1.70
C PRO A 211 -8.35 26.62 0.77
N LEU A 212 -7.87 25.41 1.04
CA LEU A 212 -6.87 24.73 0.22
C LEU A 212 -7.34 24.42 -1.21
N LEU A 213 -8.65 24.43 -1.47
CA LEU A 213 -9.16 24.30 -2.84
C LEU A 213 -8.78 25.49 -3.72
N ASN A 214 -8.39 26.62 -3.14
CA ASN A 214 -7.92 27.78 -3.91
C ASN A 214 -6.47 27.64 -4.39
N ASN A 215 -5.72 26.66 -3.88
CA ASN A 215 -4.34 26.44 -4.26
C ASN A 215 -4.22 25.57 -5.52
N PRO A 216 -3.14 25.73 -6.30
CA PRO A 216 -2.84 24.84 -7.42
C PRO A 216 -2.55 23.42 -6.93
N LEU A 217 -3.06 22.42 -7.67
CA LEU A 217 -2.87 21.01 -7.37
C LEU A 217 -2.07 20.34 -8.50
N PRO A 218 -0.82 19.90 -8.26
CA PRO A 218 -0.03 19.22 -9.28
C PRO A 218 -0.73 17.96 -9.82
N PRO A 219 -0.65 17.68 -11.14
CA PRO A 219 0.17 18.35 -12.15
C PRO A 219 -0.48 19.61 -12.77
N HIS A 220 -1.65 20.02 -12.30
CA HIS A 220 -2.37 21.16 -12.87
C HIS A 220 -1.78 22.49 -12.36
N GLU A 221 -1.53 23.42 -13.28
CA GLU A 221 -1.17 24.80 -12.95
C GLU A 221 -2.39 25.58 -12.39
N GLU A 222 -3.59 25.09 -12.66
CA GLU A 222 -4.85 25.67 -12.20
C GLU A 222 -5.17 25.31 -10.74
N SER A 223 -5.94 26.17 -10.06
CA SER A 223 -6.43 25.90 -8.70
C SER A 223 -7.36 24.69 -8.65
N ALA A 224 -7.36 23.97 -7.53
CA ALA A 224 -8.23 22.80 -7.37
C ALA A 224 -9.73 23.16 -7.58
N ILE A 225 -10.17 24.36 -7.19
CA ILE A 225 -11.53 24.84 -7.48
C ILE A 225 -11.80 25.01 -8.99
N ALA A 226 -10.82 25.45 -9.79
CA ALA A 226 -10.97 25.51 -11.24
C ALA A 226 -11.14 24.10 -11.82
N VAL A 227 -10.34 23.14 -11.33
CA VAL A 227 -10.48 21.71 -11.66
C VAL A 227 -11.86 21.18 -11.26
N LEU A 228 -12.39 21.56 -10.08
CA LEU A 228 -13.73 21.16 -9.63
C LEU A 228 -14.81 21.64 -10.61
N ARG A 229 -14.77 22.91 -10.99
CA ARG A 229 -15.73 23.51 -11.92
C ARG A 229 -15.65 22.86 -13.30
N ALA A 230 -14.45 22.54 -13.78
CA ALA A 230 -14.27 21.79 -15.01
C ALA A 230 -14.88 20.38 -14.92
N ARG A 231 -14.64 19.66 -13.81
CA ARG A 231 -15.20 18.32 -13.57
C ARG A 231 -16.73 18.34 -13.45
N TYR A 232 -17.33 19.38 -12.85
CA TYR A 232 -18.80 19.54 -12.86
C TYR A 232 -19.38 19.65 -14.26
N ARG A 233 -18.76 20.45 -15.14
CA ARG A 233 -19.23 20.61 -16.52
C ARG A 233 -19.21 19.29 -17.29
N LEU A 234 -18.18 18.47 -17.07
CA LEU A 234 -18.09 17.12 -17.65
C LEU A 234 -19.12 16.16 -17.04
N GLU A 235 -19.28 16.17 -15.71
CA GLU A 235 -20.22 15.28 -15.01
C GLU A 235 -21.67 15.55 -15.41
N MET A 236 -22.03 16.83 -15.58
CA MET A 236 -23.37 17.26 -15.99
C MET A 236 -23.76 16.83 -17.42
N GLN A 237 -22.80 16.41 -18.25
CA GLN A 237 -23.09 15.85 -19.57
C GLN A 237 -23.55 14.39 -19.52
N LYS A 238 -23.34 13.69 -18.40
CA LYS A 238 -23.73 12.28 -18.22
C LYS A 238 -25.24 12.14 -18.06
N LYS A 239 -25.76 10.94 -18.33
CA LYS A 239 -27.18 10.60 -18.15
C LYS A 239 -27.62 10.70 -16.69
N GLU A 240 -26.75 10.30 -15.77
CA GLU A 240 -26.97 10.34 -14.31
C GLU A 240 -25.76 11.03 -13.66
N PRO A 241 -25.81 12.36 -13.46
CA PRO A 241 -24.69 13.11 -12.90
C PRO A 241 -24.56 12.85 -11.39
N ASN A 242 -23.34 12.58 -10.91
CA ASN A 242 -23.05 12.46 -9.47
C ASN A 242 -22.01 13.49 -9.03
N THR A 243 -22.48 14.70 -8.74
CA THR A 243 -21.63 15.82 -8.34
C THR A 243 -21.02 15.64 -6.95
N ALA A 244 -21.71 14.95 -6.03
CA ALA A 244 -21.20 14.67 -4.69
C ALA A 244 -19.93 13.81 -4.73
N LYS A 245 -19.89 12.80 -5.60
CA LYS A 245 -18.71 11.97 -5.80
C LYS A 245 -17.53 12.77 -6.39
N VAL A 246 -17.81 13.72 -7.27
CA VAL A 246 -16.77 14.60 -7.86
C VAL A 246 -16.14 15.48 -6.79
N GLU A 247 -16.97 16.06 -5.90
CA GLU A 247 -16.50 16.83 -4.73
C GLU A 247 -15.61 15.98 -3.82
N GLU A 248 -16.11 14.81 -3.39
CA GLU A 248 -15.39 13.89 -2.50
C GLU A 248 -14.04 13.45 -3.09
N MET A 249 -14.00 13.11 -4.38
CA MET A 249 -12.78 12.73 -5.08
C MET A 249 -11.74 13.85 -5.08
N LEU A 250 -12.15 15.08 -5.43
CA LEU A 250 -11.21 16.18 -5.48
C LEU A 250 -10.70 16.56 -4.08
N VAL A 251 -11.57 16.61 -3.08
CA VAL A 251 -11.16 16.87 -1.68
C VAL A 251 -10.18 15.78 -1.23
N THR A 252 -10.42 14.52 -1.59
CA THR A 252 -9.48 13.41 -1.35
C THR A 252 -8.12 13.67 -2.01
N GLU A 253 -8.09 14.06 -3.28
CA GLU A 253 -6.86 14.34 -4.02
C GLU A 253 -6.05 15.46 -3.35
N VAL A 254 -6.71 16.54 -2.92
CA VAL A 254 -6.07 17.66 -2.22
C VAL A 254 -5.49 17.22 -0.88
N VAL A 255 -6.30 16.56 -0.03
CA VAL A 255 -5.82 16.07 1.28
C VAL A 255 -4.66 15.08 1.08
N PHE A 256 -4.80 14.17 0.13
CA PHE A 256 -3.77 13.19 -0.20
C PHE A 256 -2.45 13.85 -0.60
N TYR A 257 -2.49 14.86 -1.47
CA TYR A 257 -1.31 15.59 -1.90
C TYR A 257 -0.55 16.19 -0.71
N TYR A 258 -1.25 16.89 0.19
CA TYR A 258 -0.61 17.51 1.36
C TYR A 258 -0.08 16.48 2.36
N LEU A 259 -0.79 15.38 2.60
CA LEU A 259 -0.28 14.27 3.42
C LEU A 259 0.97 13.65 2.81
N GLN A 260 0.95 13.41 1.49
CA GLN A 260 2.08 12.82 0.78
C GLN A 260 3.30 13.74 0.75
N GLN A 261 3.10 15.05 0.58
CA GLN A 261 4.18 16.03 0.61
C GLN A 261 4.81 16.13 2.00
N ALA A 262 3.99 16.19 3.05
CA ALA A 262 4.46 16.26 4.43
C ALA A 262 5.22 14.98 4.84
N THR A 263 4.73 13.82 4.42
CA THR A 263 5.42 12.54 4.67
C THR A 263 6.70 12.41 3.85
N ALA A 264 6.71 12.72 2.56
CA ALA A 264 7.91 12.65 1.72
C ALA A 264 9.03 13.62 2.18
N LYS A 265 8.66 14.79 2.71
CA LYS A 265 9.62 15.76 3.25
C LYS A 265 10.29 15.25 4.53
N ASN A 266 9.51 14.61 5.40
CA ASN A 266 9.90 14.37 6.78
C ASN A 266 10.36 12.92 7.04
N LEU A 267 9.91 11.94 6.26
CA LEU A 267 10.20 10.51 6.43
C LEU A 267 11.28 10.00 5.45
N PRO A 268 11.96 8.88 5.78
CA PRO A 268 12.89 8.23 4.86
C PRO A 268 12.19 7.72 3.59
N ASN A 269 12.87 7.75 2.45
CA ASN A 269 12.35 7.30 1.15
C ASN A 269 11.98 5.80 1.15
N GLU A 270 12.61 5.02 2.02
CA GLU A 270 12.39 3.59 2.18
C GLU A 270 10.99 3.26 2.72
N MET A 271 10.30 4.24 3.33
CA MET A 271 8.99 4.05 3.95
C MET A 271 7.84 4.39 2.98
N ILE A 272 7.32 3.39 2.28
CA ILE A 272 6.24 3.55 1.31
C ILE A 272 4.90 3.76 2.03
N LEU A 273 4.47 5.03 2.13
CA LEU A 273 3.20 5.43 2.76
C LEU A 273 2.04 5.74 1.81
N HIS A 274 2.24 5.60 0.49
CA HIS A 274 1.26 6.00 -0.52
C HIS A 274 -0.16 5.46 -0.23
N ASN A 275 -0.29 4.13 -0.10
CA ASN A 275 -1.59 3.48 0.15
C ASN A 275 -2.19 3.86 1.51
N PHE A 276 -1.34 4.08 2.52
CA PHE A 276 -1.78 4.53 3.84
C PHE A 276 -2.36 5.95 3.75
N ASN A 277 -1.58 6.88 3.20
CA ASN A 277 -1.99 8.27 3.01
C ASN A 277 -3.25 8.40 2.16
N GLN A 278 -3.40 7.57 1.12
CA GLN A 278 -4.59 7.57 0.27
C GLN A 278 -5.83 7.13 1.04
N ARG A 279 -5.75 6.09 1.88
CA ARG A 279 -6.87 5.67 2.74
C ARG A 279 -7.24 6.74 3.76
N GLN A 280 -6.23 7.36 4.38
CA GLN A 280 -6.44 8.43 5.34
C GLN A 280 -7.06 9.68 4.70
N ALA A 281 -6.59 10.06 3.52
CA ALA A 281 -7.15 11.17 2.75
C ALA A 281 -8.62 10.93 2.40
N ASN A 282 -8.98 9.72 1.95
CA ASN A 282 -10.37 9.36 1.68
C ASN A 282 -11.25 9.50 2.95
N ARG A 283 -10.74 9.05 4.11
CA ARG A 283 -11.47 9.15 5.38
C ARG A 283 -11.68 10.61 5.78
N ILE A 284 -10.60 11.40 5.77
CA ILE A 284 -10.66 12.83 6.12
C ILE A 284 -11.55 13.60 5.14
N ALA A 285 -11.48 13.31 3.84
CA ALA A 285 -12.31 13.95 2.83
C ALA A 285 -13.81 13.67 3.04
N LYS A 286 -14.18 12.44 3.39
CA LYS A 286 -15.57 12.10 3.75
C LYS A 286 -16.07 12.91 4.94
N GLU A 287 -15.26 13.03 5.97
CA GLU A 287 -15.59 13.81 7.17
C GLU A 287 -15.70 15.31 6.86
N ILE A 288 -14.81 15.87 6.03
CA ILE A 288 -14.90 17.25 5.53
C ILE A 288 -16.20 17.46 4.75
N MET A 289 -16.54 16.55 3.83
CA MET A 289 -17.75 16.65 3.02
C MET A 289 -19.01 16.52 3.87
N GLN A 290 -19.01 15.65 4.88
CA GLN A 290 -20.11 15.50 5.81
C GLN A 290 -20.32 16.78 6.62
N ALA A 291 -19.28 17.30 7.27
CA ALA A 291 -19.35 18.56 8.02
C ALA A 291 -19.81 19.73 7.13
N PHE A 292 -19.34 19.81 5.88
CA PHE A 292 -19.80 20.82 4.93
C PHE A 292 -21.29 20.69 4.59
N ASN A 293 -21.78 19.46 4.36
CA ASN A 293 -23.19 19.21 4.06
C ASN A 293 -24.11 19.49 5.26
N ASP A 294 -23.64 19.16 6.46
CA ASP A 294 -24.36 19.34 7.72
C ASP A 294 -24.23 20.79 8.25
N LYS A 295 -23.41 21.62 7.60
CA LYS A 295 -23.08 23.01 7.98
C LYS A 295 -22.44 23.11 9.37
N GLU A 296 -21.67 22.10 9.73
CA GLU A 296 -20.92 22.04 10.98
C GLU A 296 -19.50 22.61 10.81
N ALA A 297 -18.84 22.93 11.92
CA ALA A 297 -17.45 23.35 11.89
C ALA A 297 -16.54 22.17 11.52
N LEU A 298 -15.51 22.41 10.71
CA LEU A 298 -14.53 21.39 10.37
C LEU A 298 -13.71 21.01 11.61
N LEU A 299 -13.86 19.77 12.09
CA LEU A 299 -13.11 19.22 13.23
C LEU A 299 -11.76 18.65 12.78
N LEU A 300 -11.02 19.44 12.01
CA LEU A 300 -9.78 18.99 11.38
C LEU A 300 -8.74 18.54 12.41
N ASP A 301 -8.63 19.24 13.55
CA ASP A 301 -7.74 18.85 14.64
C ASP A 301 -8.05 17.44 15.16
N HIS A 302 -9.33 17.09 15.31
CA HIS A 302 -9.74 15.77 15.78
C HIS A 302 -9.35 14.68 14.78
N TRP A 303 -9.69 14.86 13.50
CA TRP A 303 -9.36 13.88 12.45
C TRP A 303 -7.86 13.72 12.26
N LEU A 304 -7.09 14.81 12.41
CA LEU A 304 -5.62 14.77 12.35
C LEU A 304 -5.00 14.13 13.59
N GLN A 305 -5.63 14.19 14.78
CA GLN A 305 -5.17 13.38 15.92
C GLN A 305 -5.38 11.88 15.68
N VAL A 306 -6.48 11.48 15.03
CA VAL A 306 -6.69 10.07 14.63
C VAL A 306 -5.63 9.65 13.62
N TYR A 307 -5.40 10.48 12.59
CA TYR A 307 -4.31 10.26 11.63
C TYR A 307 -2.95 10.13 12.31
N LYS A 308 -2.66 10.97 13.32
CA LYS A 308 -1.42 10.92 14.10
C LYS A 308 -1.20 9.58 14.78
N GLN A 309 -2.22 9.09 15.47
CA GLN A 309 -2.16 7.80 16.16
C GLN A 309 -2.00 6.64 15.16
N GLU A 310 -2.80 6.65 14.09
CA GLU A 310 -2.74 5.60 13.07
C GLU A 310 -1.42 5.62 12.30
N LEU A 311 -0.86 6.81 12.01
CA LEU A 311 0.45 6.96 11.39
C LEU A 311 1.55 6.41 12.33
N GLY A 312 1.56 6.83 13.60
CA GLY A 312 2.54 6.33 14.57
C GLY A 312 2.52 4.79 14.67
N ASN A 313 1.33 4.20 14.79
CA ASN A 313 1.16 2.75 14.83
C ASN A 313 1.61 2.09 13.53
N HIS A 314 1.24 2.65 12.38
CA HIS A 314 1.62 2.10 11.08
C HIS A 314 3.14 2.10 10.86
N ILE A 315 3.84 3.14 11.32
CA ILE A 315 5.30 3.21 11.27
C ILE A 315 5.92 2.13 12.14
N ILE A 316 5.44 1.98 13.39
CA ILE A 316 5.93 0.96 14.32
C ILE A 316 5.71 -0.45 13.74
N GLU A 317 4.53 -0.72 13.21
CA GLU A 317 4.22 -2.00 12.54
C GLU A 317 5.17 -2.25 11.38
N LYS A 318 5.38 -1.25 10.51
CA LYS A 318 6.28 -1.37 9.35
C LYS A 318 7.74 -1.63 9.74
N LEU A 319 8.22 -1.00 10.81
CA LEU A 319 9.57 -1.21 11.34
C LEU A 319 9.76 -2.61 11.95
N LEU A 320 8.67 -3.24 12.42
CA LEU A 320 8.70 -4.61 12.95
C LEU A 320 8.57 -5.69 11.88
N LEU A 321 8.25 -5.32 10.63
CA LEU A 321 8.24 -6.26 9.52
C LEU A 321 9.67 -6.47 8.98
N ILE A 322 10.02 -7.73 8.76
CA ILE A 322 11.27 -8.17 8.14
C ILE A 322 10.93 -8.69 6.75
N ASN A 323 11.48 -8.09 5.70
CA ASN A 323 11.16 -8.43 4.30
C ASN A 323 9.63 -8.48 4.02
N GLY A 324 8.87 -7.60 4.68
CA GLY A 324 7.42 -7.50 4.54
C GLY A 324 6.60 -8.55 5.32
N LYS A 325 7.22 -9.35 6.19
CA LYS A 325 6.54 -10.36 7.02
C LYS A 325 6.93 -10.22 8.50
N GLU A 326 6.05 -10.68 9.39
CA GLU A 326 6.41 -10.80 10.80
C GLU A 326 7.46 -11.89 11.00
N TRP A 327 8.50 -11.56 11.75
CA TRP A 327 9.51 -12.54 12.14
C TRP A 327 8.90 -13.61 13.04
N LYS A 328 8.87 -14.86 12.55
CA LYS A 328 8.37 -16.00 13.30
C LYS A 328 9.49 -16.59 14.13
N ILE A 329 9.32 -16.58 15.45
CA ILE A 329 10.18 -17.32 16.37
C ILE A 329 9.77 -18.80 16.23
N PRO A 330 10.63 -19.68 15.69
CA PRO A 330 10.29 -21.11 15.60
C PRO A 330 10.08 -21.69 17.00
N SER A 331 8.94 -22.34 17.23
CA SER A 331 8.47 -22.72 18.57
C SER A 331 9.24 -23.88 19.20
N ASP A 332 9.85 -24.78 18.42
CA ASP A 332 10.57 -25.94 18.96
C ASP A 332 11.17 -26.74 17.81
N THR A 333 12.48 -26.63 17.57
CA THR A 333 13.21 -27.56 16.68
C THR A 333 14.70 -27.68 17.02
N GLN A 334 15.11 -27.48 18.27
CA GLN A 334 16.55 -27.53 18.61
C GLN A 334 17.01 -28.88 19.21
N GLY A 335 16.10 -29.75 19.67
CA GLY A 335 16.50 -30.88 20.52
C GLY A 335 17.12 -32.10 19.82
N GLN A 336 16.63 -32.51 18.65
CA GLN A 336 16.92 -33.87 18.16
C GLN A 336 18.04 -33.99 17.12
N VAL A 337 18.34 -32.95 16.33
CA VAL A 337 19.29 -33.07 15.22
C VAL A 337 20.72 -32.63 15.57
N LEU A 338 20.86 -31.87 16.67
CA LEU A 338 22.14 -31.34 17.14
C LEU A 338 22.95 -32.33 18.01
N MET A 339 22.38 -33.49 18.40
CA MET A 339 22.98 -34.48 19.30
C MET A 339 24.41 -34.95 18.93
N HIS A 340 24.83 -34.78 17.68
CA HIS A 340 26.16 -35.17 17.20
C HIS A 340 27.07 -34.00 16.80
N SER A 341 26.62 -32.74 16.89
CA SER A 341 27.48 -31.57 16.66
C SER A 341 28.33 -31.29 17.89
N LEU A 342 29.59 -30.91 17.69
CA LEU A 342 30.49 -30.57 18.78
C LEU A 342 30.02 -29.34 19.54
N SER A 343 29.39 -28.38 18.85
CA SER A 343 28.79 -27.19 19.45
C SER A 343 27.66 -27.52 20.45
N TYR A 344 26.86 -28.55 20.16
CA TYR A 344 25.78 -29.00 21.04
C TYR A 344 26.30 -29.83 22.20
N LEU A 345 27.25 -30.73 21.91
CA LEU A 345 27.90 -31.55 22.94
C LEU A 345 28.60 -30.66 23.98
N TRP A 346 29.31 -29.62 23.56
CA TRP A 346 29.94 -28.62 24.44
C TRP A 346 28.96 -27.99 25.44
N ASN A 347 27.75 -27.67 24.99
CA ASN A 347 26.73 -26.99 25.79
C ASN A 347 25.86 -27.97 26.62
N ASN A 348 25.95 -29.28 26.41
CA ASN A 348 25.13 -30.26 27.10
C ASN A 348 25.91 -30.96 28.23
N ARG A 349 25.57 -30.64 29.49
CA ARG A 349 26.24 -31.16 30.70
C ARG A 349 26.23 -32.69 30.84
N VAL A 350 25.30 -33.39 30.17
CA VAL A 350 25.11 -34.84 30.32
C VAL A 350 26.10 -35.67 29.48
N VAL A 351 26.68 -35.09 28.41
CA VAL A 351 27.51 -35.82 27.43
C VAL A 351 29.01 -35.47 27.50
N ASN A 352 29.37 -34.46 28.31
CA ASN A 352 30.74 -33.94 28.49
C ASN A 352 31.78 -34.95 29.07
N GLY A 353 31.39 -36.19 29.35
CA GLY A 353 32.24 -37.23 29.95
C GLY A 353 32.69 -38.37 29.02
N GLY A 354 32.28 -38.40 27.75
CA GLY A 354 32.58 -39.49 26.83
C GLY A 354 33.94 -39.36 26.12
N THR A 355 34.66 -40.48 25.95
CA THR A 355 35.93 -40.54 25.18
C THR A 355 35.80 -40.08 23.73
N GLU A 356 34.63 -40.28 23.12
CA GLU A 356 34.33 -39.84 21.75
C GLU A 356 34.22 -38.31 21.62
N PHE A 357 33.64 -37.64 22.62
CA PHE A 357 33.58 -36.17 22.66
C PHE A 357 34.98 -35.58 22.84
N VAL A 358 35.78 -36.18 23.72
CA VAL A 358 37.17 -35.79 23.99
C VAL A 358 38.06 -35.89 22.75
N ASN A 359 37.97 -36.98 21.99
CA ASN A 359 38.75 -37.15 20.77
C ASN A 359 38.32 -36.15 19.68
N LYS A 360 37.02 -35.95 19.47
CA LYS A 360 36.51 -34.98 18.49
C LYS A 360 36.85 -33.54 18.87
N LEU A 361 36.91 -33.21 20.15
CA LEU A 361 37.33 -31.89 20.65
C LEU A 361 38.83 -31.66 20.46
N ALA A 362 39.66 -32.70 20.59
CA ALA A 362 41.08 -32.62 20.28
C ALA A 362 41.34 -32.35 18.78
N ASP A 363 40.58 -33.01 17.90
CA ASP A 363 40.66 -32.78 16.44
C ASP A 363 40.17 -31.37 16.04
N ALA A 364 39.07 -30.89 16.64
CA ALA A 364 38.59 -29.52 16.45
C ALA A 364 39.61 -28.49 16.93
N HIS A 365 40.32 -28.76 18.03
CA HIS A 365 41.35 -27.88 18.55
C HIS A 365 42.55 -27.75 17.61
N ALA A 366 43.02 -28.86 17.01
CA ALA A 366 44.09 -28.81 16.01
C ALA A 366 43.71 -27.96 14.80
N PHE A 367 42.44 -28.01 14.37
CA PHE A 367 41.90 -27.16 13.32
C PHE A 367 41.83 -25.67 13.73
N ILE A 368 41.38 -25.36 14.95
CA ILE A 368 41.29 -23.98 15.46
C ILE A 368 42.70 -23.39 15.71
N GLN A 369 43.69 -24.20 16.05
CA GLN A 369 45.09 -23.77 16.11
C GLN A 369 45.64 -23.50 14.71
N ALA A 370 45.31 -24.33 13.72
CA ALA A 370 45.68 -24.11 12.33
C ALA A 370 45.06 -22.82 11.75
N THR A 371 43.87 -22.40 12.20
CA THR A 371 43.26 -21.12 11.79
C THR A 371 43.88 -19.88 12.46
N SER A 372 44.85 -20.05 13.36
CA SER A 372 45.62 -18.98 14.03
C SER A 372 44.81 -18.03 14.95
N PHE A 373 43.59 -18.41 15.35
CA PHE A 373 42.67 -17.52 16.10
C PHE A 373 42.35 -17.95 17.54
N ALA A 374 42.70 -19.17 17.94
CA ALA A 374 42.99 -19.36 19.35
C ALA A 374 44.27 -18.57 19.63
N THR A 375 44.24 -17.64 20.57
CA THR A 375 45.46 -17.43 21.35
C THR A 375 45.93 -18.83 21.74
N GLN A 376 47.23 -19.13 21.66
CA GLN A 376 47.82 -20.42 22.05
C GLN A 376 47.49 -20.84 23.53
N ASN A 377 46.65 -20.05 24.20
CA ASN A 377 46.31 -20.01 25.59
C ASN A 377 45.20 -20.98 26.05
N GLU A 378 44.65 -21.89 25.24
CA GLU A 378 43.69 -22.88 25.74
C GLU A 378 44.11 -24.30 25.37
N SER A 379 44.62 -25.04 26.37
CA SER A 379 45.12 -26.41 26.22
C SER A 379 44.00 -27.41 26.01
N SER A 380 44.01 -28.24 24.95
CA SER A 380 42.99 -29.30 24.77
C SER A 380 43.09 -30.42 25.82
N PHE A 381 44.28 -30.95 26.10
CA PHE A 381 44.44 -32.06 27.06
C PHE A 381 44.21 -31.63 28.53
N LEU A 382 44.67 -30.44 28.88
CA LEU A 382 44.45 -29.85 30.20
C LEU A 382 43.03 -29.26 30.32
N ALA A 383 42.37 -28.75 29.27
CA ALA A 383 40.96 -28.33 29.35
C ALA A 383 40.01 -29.52 29.54
N ILE A 384 40.35 -30.71 29.04
CA ILE A 384 39.57 -31.94 29.23
C ILE A 384 39.76 -32.52 30.64
N LEU A 385 41.00 -32.56 31.14
CA LEU A 385 41.31 -32.90 32.54
C LEU A 385 40.81 -31.82 33.51
N ASP A 386 40.87 -30.56 33.12
CA ASP A 386 40.30 -29.42 33.84
C ASP A 386 38.79 -29.56 33.85
N LEU A 387 38.06 -29.77 32.75
CA LEU A 387 36.58 -29.89 32.76
C LEU A 387 36.10 -30.99 33.72
N TYR A 388 36.79 -32.14 33.72
CA TYR A 388 36.54 -33.27 34.63
C TYR A 388 36.89 -32.97 36.10
N ASN A 389 37.97 -32.22 36.35
CA ASN A 389 38.38 -31.83 37.70
C ASN A 389 37.62 -30.58 38.22
N TYR A 390 37.21 -29.65 37.35
CA TYR A 390 36.44 -28.44 37.62
C TYR A 390 35.01 -28.81 38.02
N SER A 391 34.39 -29.78 37.35
CA SER A 391 33.04 -30.23 37.73
C SER A 391 33.00 -30.91 39.11
N ARG A 392 34.15 -31.37 39.62
CA ARG A 392 34.26 -32.11 40.90
C ARG A 392 34.83 -31.27 42.05
N PHE A 393 35.66 -30.25 41.77
CA PHE A 393 36.39 -29.47 42.77
C PHE A 393 36.51 -27.95 42.46
N ALA A 394 35.53 -27.38 41.76
CA ALA A 394 35.51 -26.00 41.23
C ALA A 394 36.05 -24.90 42.17
N ASN A 395 35.73 -24.95 43.47
CA ASN A 395 36.03 -23.86 44.41
C ASN A 395 37.45 -23.93 45.01
N GLN A 396 38.11 -25.09 45.02
CA GLN A 396 39.45 -25.25 45.62
C GLN A 396 40.59 -25.19 44.60
N ILE A 397 40.30 -25.47 43.33
CA ILE A 397 41.30 -25.48 42.25
C ILE A 397 41.60 -24.07 41.72
N ASN A 398 40.62 -23.16 41.74
CA ASN A 398 40.80 -21.81 41.19
C ASN A 398 41.84 -20.97 41.93
N GLU A 399 41.87 -21.02 43.27
CA GLU A 399 42.88 -20.26 44.04
C GLU A 399 44.28 -20.82 43.84
N ASN A 400 44.46 -22.14 43.94
CA ASN A 400 45.78 -22.78 43.79
C ASN A 400 46.32 -22.68 42.36
N LYS A 401 45.45 -22.78 41.35
CA LYS A 401 45.84 -22.65 39.94
C LYS A 401 46.10 -21.20 39.57
N ALA A 402 45.39 -20.22 40.11
CA ALA A 402 45.70 -18.80 39.89
C ALA A 402 47.09 -18.44 40.48
N ILE A 403 47.43 -19.00 41.64
CA ILE A 403 48.74 -18.78 42.27
C ILE A 403 49.86 -19.46 41.45
N ILE A 404 49.71 -20.73 41.07
CA ILE A 404 50.73 -21.45 40.28
C ILE A 404 50.83 -20.91 38.85
N ALA A 405 49.71 -20.58 38.20
CA ALA A 405 49.70 -20.02 36.86
C ALA A 405 50.25 -18.59 36.83
N SER A 406 50.05 -17.76 37.85
CA SER A 406 50.69 -16.44 37.92
C SER A 406 52.20 -16.53 38.12
N LEU A 407 52.68 -17.51 38.89
CA LEU A 407 54.11 -17.80 39.07
C LEU A 407 54.79 -18.34 37.80
N LEU A 408 54.10 -19.16 37.01
CA LEU A 408 54.64 -19.78 35.80
C LEU A 408 54.24 -19.10 34.48
N ALA A 409 53.35 -18.09 34.52
CA ALA A 409 52.91 -17.32 33.37
C ALA A 409 54.05 -16.84 32.45
N PRO A 410 55.20 -16.34 32.97
CA PRO A 410 56.29 -15.85 32.13
C PRO A 410 56.97 -16.94 31.29
N PHE A 411 56.86 -18.21 31.70
CA PHE A 411 57.54 -19.36 31.05
C PHE A 411 56.60 -20.23 30.23
N ARG A 412 55.32 -19.90 30.23
CA ARG A 412 54.28 -20.61 29.50
C ARG A 412 54.57 -20.77 28.00
N PRO A 413 55.05 -19.75 27.26
CA PRO A 413 55.31 -19.88 25.82
C PRO A 413 56.35 -20.96 25.49
N ILE A 414 57.35 -21.16 26.36
CA ILE A 414 58.40 -22.18 26.20
C ILE A 414 57.80 -23.58 26.30
N TYR A 415 56.95 -23.80 27.31
CA TYR A 415 56.28 -25.08 27.50
C TYR A 415 55.38 -25.45 26.31
N GLU A 416 54.64 -24.47 25.77
CA GLU A 416 53.74 -24.67 24.64
C GLU A 416 54.50 -25.04 23.36
N GLU A 417 55.62 -24.37 23.06
CA GLU A 417 56.45 -24.70 21.89
C GLU A 417 56.97 -26.15 21.96
N TYR A 418 57.50 -26.59 23.11
CA TYR A 418 57.99 -27.97 23.25
C TYR A 418 56.89 -29.01 23.14
N ARG A 419 55.68 -28.69 23.62
CA ARG A 419 54.52 -29.55 23.48
C ARG A 419 54.10 -29.67 22.02
N ASP A 420 54.00 -28.54 21.30
CA ASP A 420 53.54 -28.51 19.92
C ASP A 420 54.52 -29.23 18.99
N ILE A 421 55.83 -29.12 19.24
CA ILE A 421 56.88 -29.93 18.60
C ILE A 421 56.67 -31.43 18.87
N GLY A 422 56.27 -31.77 20.10
CA GLY A 422 55.99 -33.16 20.50
C GLY A 422 54.81 -33.77 19.74
N LEU A 423 53.73 -33.00 19.58
CA LEU A 423 52.44 -33.47 19.04
C LEU A 423 52.36 -33.41 17.51
N TYR A 424 52.90 -32.38 16.88
CA TYR A 424 52.58 -32.06 15.49
C TYR A 424 53.79 -32.09 14.55
N GLU A 425 55.01 -31.90 15.06
CA GLU A 425 56.21 -31.90 14.23
C GLU A 425 56.64 -33.34 13.90
N LYS A 426 56.37 -33.75 12.65
CA LYS A 426 56.71 -35.08 12.13
C LYS A 426 58.11 -35.14 11.55
N ASP A 427 58.66 -34.01 11.10
CA ASP A 427 60.00 -33.94 10.53
C ASP A 427 61.06 -33.91 11.65
N PRO A 428 61.97 -34.89 11.72
CA PRO A 428 62.99 -34.95 12.78
C PRO A 428 63.96 -33.76 12.74
N PHE A 429 64.22 -33.16 11.59
CA PHE A 429 65.13 -32.02 11.45
C PHE A 429 64.52 -30.75 12.05
N PHE A 430 63.29 -30.41 11.64
CA PHE A 430 62.58 -29.25 12.19
C PHE A 430 62.25 -29.43 13.68
N LYS A 431 61.97 -30.66 14.10
CA LYS A 431 61.80 -31.02 15.52
C LYS A 431 63.03 -30.70 16.35
N PHE A 432 64.22 -31.07 15.88
CA PHE A 432 65.47 -30.74 16.53
C PHE A 432 65.75 -29.22 16.53
N ALA A 433 65.61 -28.57 15.37
CA ALA A 433 65.88 -27.14 15.24
C ALA A 433 64.97 -26.29 16.16
N ARG A 434 63.66 -26.56 16.15
CA ARG A 434 62.68 -25.84 17.00
C ARG A 434 62.85 -26.12 18.48
N MET A 435 63.33 -27.32 18.85
CA MET A 435 63.61 -27.67 20.25
C MET A 435 64.86 -26.94 20.77
N VAL A 436 65.90 -26.80 19.96
CA VAL A 436 67.17 -26.21 20.41
C VAL A 436 67.14 -24.68 20.40
N MET A 437 66.37 -24.06 19.50
CA MET A 437 66.39 -22.60 19.30
C MET A 437 66.03 -21.76 20.55
N PRO A 438 65.00 -22.10 21.36
CA PRO A 438 64.73 -21.38 22.60
C PRO A 438 65.87 -21.48 23.62
N MET A 439 66.57 -22.63 23.67
CA MET A 439 67.75 -22.79 24.52
C MET A 439 68.92 -21.94 24.03
N ILE A 440 69.13 -21.85 22.72
CA ILE A 440 70.15 -20.96 22.14
C ILE A 440 69.86 -19.51 22.56
N VAL A 441 68.63 -19.03 22.42
CA VAL A 441 68.23 -17.67 22.81
C VAL A 441 68.47 -17.42 24.30
N ALA A 442 68.12 -18.37 25.17
CA ALA A 442 68.37 -18.25 26.60
C ALA A 442 69.88 -18.20 26.90
N VAL A 443 70.69 -19.09 26.30
CA VAL A 443 72.15 -19.10 26.49
C VAL A 443 72.77 -17.80 25.97
N THR A 444 72.34 -17.29 24.81
CA THR A 444 72.79 -16.00 24.28
C THR A 444 72.47 -14.86 25.24
N ALA A 445 71.27 -14.84 25.83
CA ALA A 445 70.90 -13.83 26.82
C ALA A 445 71.79 -13.91 28.08
N ILE A 446 72.05 -15.12 28.59
CA ILE A 446 72.95 -15.35 29.74
C ILE A 446 74.36 -14.84 29.43
N VAL A 447 74.92 -15.23 28.28
CA VAL A 447 76.26 -14.83 27.84
C VAL A 447 76.34 -13.31 27.65
N LEU A 448 75.30 -12.70 27.08
CA LEU A 448 75.24 -11.24 26.89
C LEU A 448 75.21 -10.50 28.23
N THR A 449 74.39 -10.96 29.18
CA THR A 449 74.39 -10.40 30.55
C THR A 449 75.73 -10.60 31.25
N ALA A 450 76.36 -11.77 31.09
CA ALA A 450 77.69 -12.03 31.66
C ALA A 450 78.75 -11.10 31.05
N LEU A 451 78.73 -10.89 29.73
CA LEU A 451 79.61 -9.95 29.02
C LEU A 451 79.40 -8.50 29.47
N LEU A 452 78.16 -8.09 29.73
CA LEU A 452 77.83 -6.75 30.24
C LEU A 452 78.28 -6.54 31.69
N LEU A 453 78.34 -7.62 32.49
CA LEU A 453 78.72 -7.58 33.90
C LEU A 453 80.23 -7.81 34.11
N ASN A 454 80.91 -8.45 33.16
CA ASN A 454 82.35 -8.73 33.22
C ASN A 454 83.24 -7.49 33.49
N PRO A 455 82.96 -6.29 32.95
CA PRO A 455 83.75 -5.09 33.21
C PRO A 455 83.68 -4.59 34.67
N LEU A 456 82.70 -5.06 35.46
CA LEU A 456 82.47 -4.60 36.84
C LEU A 456 83.36 -5.31 37.87
N GLY A 457 84.18 -6.30 37.47
CA GLY A 457 85.16 -6.95 38.35
C GLY A 457 84.55 -7.60 39.60
N LEU A 458 83.32 -8.11 39.47
CA LEU A 458 82.58 -8.72 40.58
C LEU A 458 83.23 -10.03 41.04
N SER A 459 83.21 -10.31 42.35
CA SER A 459 83.69 -11.59 42.88
C SER A 459 82.76 -12.74 42.47
N ASP A 460 83.29 -13.96 42.36
CA ASP A 460 82.55 -15.16 41.94
C ASP A 460 81.27 -15.42 42.77
N LEU A 461 81.26 -14.97 44.02
CA LEU A 461 80.12 -15.07 44.93
C LEU A 461 78.97 -14.14 44.50
N VAL A 462 79.28 -12.91 44.07
CA VAL A 462 78.30 -11.96 43.52
C VAL A 462 77.78 -12.44 42.16
N PHE A 463 78.63 -13.09 41.36
CA PHE A 463 78.22 -13.72 40.10
C PHE A 463 77.15 -14.80 40.33
N THR A 464 77.27 -15.57 41.41
CA THR A 464 76.29 -16.60 41.81
C THR A 464 74.94 -15.99 42.22
N PHE A 465 74.94 -14.83 42.88
CA PHE A 465 73.70 -14.11 43.23
C PHE A 465 73.02 -13.46 42.02
N ILE A 466 73.78 -13.06 41.00
CA ILE A 466 73.24 -12.48 39.76
C ILE A 466 72.76 -13.56 38.78
N LEU A 467 73.29 -14.79 38.87
CA LEU A 467 72.92 -15.91 38.01
C LEU A 467 71.41 -16.20 38.03
N ILE A 468 70.76 -16.17 39.20
CA ILE A 468 69.33 -16.47 39.32
C ILE A 468 68.47 -15.44 38.57
N PRO A 469 68.60 -14.11 38.81
CA PRO A 469 67.95 -13.09 37.98
C PRO A 469 68.29 -13.20 36.48
N THR A 470 69.55 -13.48 36.14
CA THR A 470 70.00 -13.64 34.76
C THR A 470 69.31 -14.81 34.06
N VAL A 471 69.16 -15.96 34.73
CA VAL A 471 68.43 -17.12 34.21
C VAL A 471 66.95 -16.78 34.00
N LEU A 472 66.32 -16.04 34.92
CA LEU A 472 64.92 -15.61 34.75
C LEU A 472 64.75 -14.65 33.57
N VAL A 473 65.67 -13.70 33.37
CA VAL A 473 65.67 -12.79 32.22
C VAL A 473 65.89 -13.56 30.92
N ALA A 474 66.81 -14.53 30.92
CA ALA A 474 67.09 -15.37 29.76
C ALA A 474 65.91 -16.27 29.37
N LEU A 475 65.24 -16.87 30.35
CA LEU A 475 64.02 -17.64 30.13
C LEU A 475 62.88 -16.73 29.63
N ARG A 476 62.75 -15.50 30.16
CA ARG A 476 61.78 -14.53 29.63
C ARG A 476 62.10 -14.14 28.19
N ALA A 477 63.37 -13.93 27.85
CA ALA A 477 63.78 -13.63 26.48
C ALA A 477 63.47 -14.78 25.51
N ALA A 478 63.68 -16.03 25.93
CA ALA A 478 63.29 -17.21 25.16
C ALA A 478 61.76 -17.33 24.99
N ALA A 479 60.98 -17.00 26.02
CA ALA A 479 59.53 -16.94 25.94
C ALA A 479 59.05 -15.86 24.96
N GLU A 480 59.61 -14.64 25.05
CA GLU A 480 59.31 -13.54 24.11
C GLU A 480 59.71 -13.88 22.68
N TYR A 481 60.85 -14.55 22.46
CA TYR A 481 61.24 -15.03 21.14
C TYR A 481 60.16 -15.92 20.52
N ILE A 482 59.57 -16.85 21.29
CA ILE A 482 58.51 -17.74 20.79
C ILE A 482 57.26 -16.94 20.43
N VAL A 483 56.87 -15.98 21.28
CA VAL A 483 55.72 -15.10 21.03
C VAL A 483 55.91 -14.31 19.74
N VAL A 484 57.06 -13.64 19.59
CA VAL A 484 57.40 -12.83 18.41
C VAL A 484 57.50 -13.70 17.16
N LYS A 485 58.13 -14.87 17.24
CA LYS A 485 58.22 -15.83 16.11
C LYS A 485 56.83 -16.26 15.65
N ASN A 486 55.93 -16.60 16.57
CA ASN A 486 54.57 -17.04 16.25
C ASN A 486 53.74 -15.91 15.66
N ASP A 487 53.84 -14.69 16.20
CA ASP A 487 53.20 -13.49 15.65
C ASP A 487 53.72 -13.16 14.23
N LEU A 488 55.03 -13.26 14.01
CA LEU A 488 55.64 -13.03 12.70
C LEU A 488 55.19 -14.09 11.68
N TYR A 489 55.15 -15.36 12.08
CA TYR A 489 54.63 -16.44 11.24
C TYR A 489 53.17 -16.21 10.87
N GLN A 490 52.35 -15.80 11.84
CA GLN A 490 50.94 -15.48 11.63
C GLN A 490 50.75 -14.31 10.67
N LYS A 491 51.48 -13.20 10.89
CA LYS A 491 51.44 -12.03 9.99
C LYS A 491 51.91 -12.37 8.59
N ALA A 492 52.99 -13.14 8.45
CA ALA A 492 53.49 -13.58 7.16
C ALA A 492 52.47 -14.46 6.42
N ARG A 493 51.80 -15.36 7.15
CA ARG A 493 50.73 -16.20 6.61
C ARG A 493 49.50 -15.39 6.20
N GLN A 494 49.06 -14.45 7.03
CA GLN A 494 47.95 -13.54 6.69
C GLN A 494 48.29 -12.68 5.47
N LEU A 495 49.51 -12.16 5.40
CA LEU A 495 49.99 -11.39 4.24
C LEU A 495 49.98 -12.24 2.96
N TYR A 496 50.46 -13.49 3.03
CA TYR A 496 50.50 -14.40 1.89
C TYR A 496 49.11 -14.72 1.34
N TYR A 497 48.12 -14.93 2.21
CA TYR A 497 46.75 -15.25 1.81
C TYR A 497 45.84 -14.03 1.64
N GLY A 498 46.30 -12.81 1.93
CA GLY A 498 45.54 -11.57 1.73
C GLY A 498 44.62 -11.16 2.90
N GLY A 499 44.69 -11.83 4.05
CA GLY A 499 43.94 -11.48 5.25
C GLY A 499 43.66 -12.65 6.18
N THR A 500 43.13 -12.35 7.36
CA THR A 500 42.92 -13.36 8.42
C THR A 500 41.85 -14.39 8.09
N PHE A 501 40.83 -14.01 7.32
CA PHE A 501 39.75 -14.91 6.88
C PHE A 501 39.93 -15.42 5.44
N GLU A 502 41.06 -15.10 4.80
CA GLU A 502 41.39 -15.57 3.45
C GLU A 502 42.29 -16.81 3.44
N ILE A 503 42.70 -17.27 4.63
CA ILE A 503 43.44 -18.53 4.79
C ILE A 503 42.58 -19.75 4.38
N PRO A 504 43.20 -20.87 3.94
CA PRO A 504 42.49 -22.04 3.43
C PRO A 504 41.40 -22.60 4.35
N GLU A 505 41.58 -22.51 5.66
CA GLU A 505 40.65 -23.03 6.66
C GLU A 505 39.33 -22.24 6.77
N PHE A 506 39.28 -21.06 6.16
CA PHE A 506 38.06 -20.26 6.01
C PHE A 506 37.50 -20.26 4.58
N GLN A 507 38.18 -20.93 3.65
CA GLN A 507 37.71 -21.03 2.28
C GLN A 507 36.64 -22.12 2.14
N ILE A 508 35.83 -22.00 1.10
CA ILE A 508 34.76 -22.98 0.84
C ILE A 508 35.41 -24.27 0.34
N ASN A 509 35.10 -25.38 1.00
CA ASN A 509 35.58 -26.70 0.61
C ASN A 509 34.48 -27.52 -0.11
N PRO A 510 34.84 -28.66 -0.73
CA PRO A 510 33.87 -29.50 -1.45
C PRO A 510 32.73 -30.03 -0.56
N ARG A 511 32.99 -30.21 0.74
CA ARG A 511 31.99 -30.66 1.70
C ARG A 511 30.91 -29.60 1.93
N MET A 512 31.29 -28.32 2.06
CA MET A 512 30.34 -27.21 2.16
C MET A 512 29.49 -27.10 0.89
N ILE A 513 30.10 -27.22 -0.30
CA ILE A 513 29.35 -27.22 -1.56
C ILE A 513 28.34 -28.37 -1.60
N SER A 514 28.73 -29.56 -1.13
CA SER A 514 27.85 -30.73 -1.05
C SER A 514 26.72 -30.57 -0.03
N ALA A 515 27.00 -29.91 1.11
CA ALA A 515 26.02 -29.66 2.15
C ALA A 515 24.98 -28.60 1.76
N PHE A 516 25.39 -27.55 1.04
CA PHE A 516 24.55 -26.40 0.69
C PHE A 516 24.08 -26.40 -0.77
N GLY A 517 24.51 -27.37 -1.57
CA GLY A 517 24.09 -27.62 -2.96
C GLY A 517 24.85 -26.84 -4.03
N ASN A 518 25.31 -25.61 -3.73
CA ASN A 518 26.09 -24.81 -4.69
C ASN A 518 27.12 -23.91 -3.99
N HIS A 519 28.03 -23.34 -4.79
CA HIS A 519 29.08 -22.46 -4.29
C HIS A 519 28.52 -21.16 -3.70
N GLU A 520 27.48 -20.57 -4.31
CA GLU A 520 26.88 -19.30 -3.88
C GLU A 520 26.29 -19.37 -2.46
N LYS A 521 25.48 -20.40 -2.16
CA LYS A 521 24.92 -20.64 -0.83
C LYS A 521 26.02 -20.93 0.19
N ALA A 522 27.06 -21.68 -0.19
CA ALA A 522 28.21 -21.91 0.68
C ALA A 522 28.98 -20.61 0.98
N THR A 523 29.09 -19.69 0.02
CA THR A 523 29.66 -18.34 0.21
C THR A 523 28.82 -17.50 1.17
N MET A 524 27.49 -17.52 1.05
CA MET A 524 26.60 -16.84 2.01
C MET A 524 26.84 -17.31 3.45
N VAL A 525 26.96 -18.64 3.65
CA VAL A 525 27.25 -19.22 4.97
C VAL A 525 28.63 -18.82 5.47
N ARG A 526 29.67 -18.88 4.62
CA ARG A 526 31.03 -18.43 4.97
C ARG A 526 31.01 -16.99 5.44
N ASN A 527 30.44 -16.09 4.65
CA ASN A 527 30.42 -14.66 4.95
C ASN A 527 29.65 -14.37 6.24
N PHE A 528 28.50 -15.04 6.46
CA PHE A 528 27.76 -14.94 7.71
C PHE A 528 28.61 -15.29 8.93
N TYR A 529 29.31 -16.44 8.92
CA TYR A 529 30.17 -16.84 10.04
C TYR A 529 31.35 -15.89 10.25
N ILE A 530 31.98 -15.41 9.18
CA ILE A 530 33.05 -14.41 9.26
C ILE A 530 32.56 -13.12 9.93
N ASP A 531 31.39 -12.62 9.55
CA ASP A 531 30.81 -11.42 10.15
C ASP A 531 30.51 -11.63 11.65
N GLU A 532 30.01 -12.80 12.03
CA GLU A 532 29.79 -13.16 13.44
C GLU A 532 31.10 -13.24 14.24
N PHE A 533 32.19 -13.74 13.64
CA PHE A 533 33.51 -13.73 14.27
C PHE A 533 34.02 -12.30 14.48
N LYS A 534 33.99 -11.46 13.44
CA LYS A 534 34.40 -10.04 13.54
C LYS A 534 33.62 -9.29 14.62
N ARG A 535 32.31 -9.53 14.73
CA ARG A 535 31.49 -8.90 15.77
C ARG A 535 31.90 -9.32 17.18
N CYS A 536 32.25 -10.59 17.37
CA CYS A 536 32.78 -11.06 18.66
C CYS A 536 34.11 -10.36 19.00
N GLU A 537 34.95 -10.07 17.99
CA GLU A 537 36.21 -9.33 18.16
C GLU A 537 35.99 -7.86 18.47
N GLU A 538 35.05 -7.19 17.80
CA GLU A 538 34.66 -5.81 18.09
C GLU A 538 34.14 -5.65 19.53
N ILE A 539 33.28 -6.58 19.97
CA ILE A 539 32.79 -6.63 21.35
C ILE A 539 33.95 -6.82 22.32
N GLU A 540 34.88 -7.74 22.04
CA GLU A 540 36.04 -7.99 22.90
C GLU A 540 36.98 -6.77 22.96
N ALA A 541 37.22 -6.10 21.83
CA ALA A 541 38.01 -4.86 21.78
C ALA A 541 37.36 -3.73 22.60
N SER A 542 36.02 -3.64 22.58
CA SER A 542 35.27 -2.70 23.42
C SER A 542 35.46 -2.94 24.92
N TYR A 543 35.68 -4.19 25.34
CA TYR A 543 36.03 -4.52 26.72
C TYR A 543 37.50 -4.27 27.05
N GLN A 544 38.42 -4.57 26.13
CA GLN A 544 39.86 -4.36 26.32
C GLN A 544 40.25 -2.88 26.43
N SER A 545 39.48 -2.00 25.79
CA SER A 545 39.66 -0.54 25.86
C SER A 545 39.17 0.09 27.18
N LYS A 546 38.41 -0.64 28.01
CA LYS A 546 37.95 -0.16 29.32
C LYS A 546 39.01 -0.41 30.40
N ALA A 547 39.32 0.63 31.19
CA ALA A 547 40.29 0.53 32.29
C ALA A 547 39.82 -0.36 33.46
N ALA A 548 38.50 -0.46 33.68
CA ALA A 548 37.89 -1.33 34.67
C ALA A 548 36.54 -1.85 34.14
N LEU A 549 36.24 -3.13 34.41
CA LEU A 549 35.01 -3.81 33.98
C LEU A 549 34.05 -3.93 35.16
N SER A 550 32.77 -3.63 34.96
CA SER A 550 31.72 -3.91 35.95
C SER A 550 31.42 -5.41 36.01
N GLU A 551 30.71 -5.86 37.06
CA GLU A 551 30.26 -7.26 37.17
C GLU A 551 29.40 -7.68 35.97
N GLN A 552 28.53 -6.78 35.50
CA GLN A 552 27.71 -7.00 34.31
C GLN A 552 28.56 -7.08 33.02
N ASP A 553 29.61 -6.26 32.91
CA ASP A 553 30.55 -6.32 31.79
C ASP A 553 31.32 -7.65 31.80
N LEU A 554 31.70 -8.17 32.97
CA LEU A 554 32.38 -9.46 33.11
C LEU A 554 31.49 -10.63 32.65
N ILE A 555 30.22 -10.63 33.05
CA ILE A 555 29.24 -11.64 32.60
C ILE A 555 29.08 -11.56 31.08
N SER A 556 28.86 -10.36 30.54
CA SER A 556 28.65 -10.15 29.09
C SER A 556 29.89 -10.51 28.27
N ARG A 557 31.09 -10.22 28.78
CA ARG A 557 32.36 -10.65 28.17
C ARG A 557 32.51 -12.16 28.19
N MET A 558 32.17 -12.83 29.29
CA MET A 558 32.19 -14.29 29.39
C MET A 558 31.23 -14.93 28.39
N GLU A 559 30.03 -14.38 28.23
CA GLU A 559 29.06 -14.80 27.22
C GLU A 559 29.60 -14.63 25.79
N ASN A 560 30.23 -13.50 25.49
CA ASN A 560 30.88 -13.25 24.19
C ASN A 560 32.00 -14.26 23.90
N VAL A 561 32.83 -14.58 24.91
CA VAL A 561 33.89 -15.60 24.78
C VAL A 561 33.27 -16.98 24.51
N ASN A 562 32.21 -17.35 25.22
CA ASN A 562 31.54 -18.64 24.99
C ASN A 562 30.87 -18.71 23.61
N ARG A 563 30.23 -17.63 23.16
CA ARG A 563 29.67 -17.50 21.81
C ARG A 563 30.75 -17.69 20.75
N ARG A 564 31.89 -16.99 20.89
CA ARG A 564 33.03 -17.13 19.98
C ARG A 564 33.52 -18.58 19.90
N ARG A 565 33.69 -19.26 21.04
CA ARG A 565 34.07 -20.69 21.06
C ARG A 565 33.04 -21.57 20.36
N THR A 566 31.75 -21.31 20.60
CA THR A 566 30.67 -22.07 19.97
C THR A 566 30.69 -21.90 18.44
N LEU A 567 30.87 -20.68 17.94
CA LEU A 567 31.00 -20.41 16.50
C LEU A 567 32.19 -21.15 15.87
N TRP A 568 33.32 -21.25 16.58
CA TRP A 568 34.48 -22.01 16.12
C TRP A 568 34.21 -23.51 15.99
N LEU A 569 33.51 -24.08 16.97
CA LEU A 569 33.11 -25.49 16.94
C LEU A 569 32.10 -25.75 15.82
N GLU A 570 31.14 -24.85 15.60
CA GLU A 570 30.21 -24.93 14.47
C GLU A 570 30.94 -24.82 13.13
N TRP A 571 31.88 -23.89 12.99
CA TRP A 571 32.68 -23.75 11.78
C TRP A 571 33.48 -25.03 11.49
N TYR A 572 34.09 -25.65 12.51
CA TYR A 572 34.73 -26.95 12.36
C TYR A 572 33.73 -28.04 11.94
N ASP A 573 32.55 -28.09 12.55
CA ASP A 573 31.50 -29.05 12.20
C ASP A 573 31.06 -28.91 10.73
N ILE A 574 30.93 -27.67 10.26
CA ILE A 574 30.56 -27.32 8.88
C ILE A 574 31.69 -27.65 7.89
N HIS A 575 32.92 -27.23 8.21
CA HIS A 575 34.04 -27.27 7.28
C HIS A 575 34.78 -28.62 7.35
N SER A 576 35.23 -29.06 8.52
CA SER A 576 36.29 -30.09 8.65
C SER A 576 35.90 -31.40 9.35
N ASN A 577 34.77 -31.44 10.08
CA ASN A 577 34.32 -32.63 10.80
C ASN A 577 33.75 -33.73 9.87
N LEU A 578 34.61 -34.56 9.29
CA LEU A 578 34.19 -35.67 8.41
C LEU A 578 33.27 -36.69 9.09
N ALA A 579 33.26 -36.79 10.43
CA ALA A 579 32.40 -37.71 11.16
C ALA A 579 30.94 -37.22 11.23
N LEU A 580 30.70 -35.92 11.02
CA LEU A 580 29.36 -35.35 10.90
C LEU A 580 28.90 -35.43 9.44
N GLY A 581 27.84 -36.20 9.17
CA GLY A 581 27.25 -36.28 7.83
C GLY A 581 26.91 -34.90 7.26
N TYR A 582 27.14 -34.71 5.95
CA TYR A 582 26.90 -33.43 5.27
C TYR A 582 25.42 -33.01 5.27
N ASP A 583 24.50 -33.97 5.46
CA ASP A 583 23.06 -33.79 5.59
C ASP A 583 22.65 -33.06 6.89
N LYS A 584 23.49 -33.12 7.92
CA LYS A 584 23.25 -32.48 9.22
C LYS A 584 23.80 -31.05 9.27
N THR A 585 24.78 -30.73 8.43
CA THR A 585 25.46 -29.43 8.39
C THR A 585 24.50 -28.24 8.17
N PRO A 586 23.53 -28.28 7.23
CA PRO A 586 22.59 -27.17 7.05
C PRO A 586 21.76 -26.87 8.29
N LYS A 587 21.43 -27.88 9.09
CA LYS A 587 20.60 -27.72 10.28
C LYS A 587 21.33 -26.96 11.40
N ILE A 588 22.65 -27.10 11.51
CA ILE A 588 23.47 -26.31 12.44
C ILE A 588 23.40 -24.83 12.05
N VAL A 589 23.59 -24.54 10.76
CA VAL A 589 23.55 -23.16 10.24
C VAL A 589 22.17 -22.54 10.39
N LEU A 590 21.10 -23.27 10.05
CA LEU A 590 19.72 -22.81 10.23
C LEU A 590 19.41 -22.49 11.70
N ALA A 591 19.85 -23.35 12.64
CA ALA A 591 19.67 -23.10 14.07
C ALA A 591 20.38 -21.81 14.53
N ARG A 592 21.62 -21.60 14.08
CA ARG A 592 22.40 -20.38 14.38
C ARG A 592 21.77 -19.14 13.77
N LEU A 593 21.32 -19.20 12.52
CA LEU A 593 20.62 -18.09 11.86
C LEU A 593 19.32 -17.73 12.59
N HIS A 594 18.54 -18.72 13.03
CA HIS A 594 17.35 -18.45 13.84
C HIS A 594 17.69 -17.83 15.20
N GLU A 595 18.74 -18.29 15.88
CA GLU A 595 19.20 -17.70 17.15
C GLU A 595 19.63 -16.24 16.98
N VAL A 596 20.45 -15.95 15.96
CA VAL A 596 20.91 -14.58 15.66
C VAL A 596 19.73 -13.70 15.24
N GLY A 597 18.88 -14.16 14.33
CA GLY A 597 17.70 -13.42 13.90
C GLY A 597 16.73 -13.13 15.05
N ASN A 598 16.51 -14.10 15.96
CA ASN A 598 15.72 -13.90 17.16
C ASN A 598 16.34 -12.86 18.10
N THR A 599 17.64 -12.94 18.35
CA THR A 599 18.36 -12.01 19.23
C THR A 599 18.31 -10.58 18.69
N GLU A 600 18.57 -10.41 17.40
CA GLU A 600 18.50 -9.11 16.73
C GLU A 600 17.06 -8.57 16.69
N PHE A 601 16.06 -9.41 16.45
CA PHE A 601 14.66 -8.99 16.47
C PHE A 601 14.17 -8.59 17.87
N GLN A 602 14.67 -9.25 18.94
CA GLN A 602 14.40 -8.81 20.31
C GLN A 602 15.11 -7.50 20.64
N SER A 603 16.35 -7.32 20.20
CA SER A 603 17.07 -6.04 20.31
C SER A 603 16.35 -4.92 19.57
N LEU A 604 15.85 -5.19 18.36
CA LEU A 604 14.99 -4.29 17.59
C LEU A 604 13.78 -3.84 18.41
N LYS A 605 13.01 -4.79 18.94
CA LYS A 605 11.83 -4.50 19.77
C LYS A 605 12.18 -3.69 21.01
N LYS A 606 13.29 -4.02 21.66
CA LYS A 606 13.76 -3.35 22.88
C LYS A 606 14.18 -1.92 22.59
N VAL A 607 15.04 -1.70 21.60
CA VAL A 607 15.50 -0.34 21.20
C VAL A 607 14.32 0.53 20.78
N LEU A 608 13.40 -0.04 20.00
CA LEU A 608 12.19 0.65 19.56
C LEU A 608 11.35 1.11 20.76
N LYS A 609 11.05 0.22 21.72
CA LYS A 609 10.23 0.55 22.90
C LYS A 609 10.94 1.46 23.92
N ASP A 610 12.20 1.15 24.24
CA ASP A 610 12.88 1.76 25.38
C ASP A 610 13.44 3.16 25.05
N SER A 611 13.79 3.42 23.79
CA SER A 611 14.54 4.63 23.41
C SER A 611 13.93 5.42 22.25
N GLU A 612 13.43 4.74 21.21
CA GLU A 612 13.11 5.42 19.95
C GLU A 612 11.63 5.69 19.73
N GLU A 613 10.72 5.02 20.45
CA GLU A 613 9.28 5.23 20.35
C GLU A 613 8.90 6.68 20.67
N THR A 614 9.47 7.25 21.73
CA THR A 614 9.21 8.66 22.11
C THR A 614 9.72 9.64 21.05
N GLN A 615 10.91 9.37 20.49
CA GLN A 615 11.48 10.17 19.41
C GLN A 615 10.62 10.06 18.13
N LEU A 616 10.19 8.85 17.77
CA LEU A 616 9.29 8.58 16.65
C LEU A 616 7.97 9.34 16.83
N GLN A 617 7.35 9.23 18.01
CA GLN A 617 6.11 9.93 18.34
C GLN A 617 6.31 11.45 18.29
N SER A 618 7.45 11.99 18.75
CA SER A 618 7.74 13.42 18.64
C SER A 618 7.90 13.89 17.18
N SER A 619 8.52 13.08 16.32
CA SER A 619 8.66 13.36 14.88
C SER A 619 7.31 13.27 14.17
N VAL A 620 6.48 12.29 14.50
CA VAL A 620 5.11 12.16 14.03
C VAL A 620 4.26 13.35 14.50
N ASN A 621 4.39 13.77 15.76
CA ASN A 621 3.73 14.97 16.28
C ASN A 621 4.11 16.22 15.48
N ARG A 622 5.40 16.40 15.19
CA ARG A 622 5.89 17.53 14.39
C ARG A 622 5.34 17.48 12.97
N LEU A 623 5.41 16.33 12.31
CA LEU A 623 4.86 16.12 10.97
C LEU A 623 3.37 16.45 10.92
N VAL A 624 2.58 15.90 11.87
CA VAL A 624 1.15 16.17 11.92
C VAL A 624 0.89 17.63 12.25
N SER A 625 1.68 18.28 13.12
CA SER A 625 1.54 19.72 13.36
C SER A 625 1.80 20.54 12.10
N GLU A 626 2.78 20.17 11.26
CA GLU A 626 3.02 20.82 9.96
C GLU A 626 1.82 20.63 9.01
N VAL A 627 1.28 19.41 8.95
CA VAL A 627 0.06 19.09 8.19
C VAL A 627 -1.13 19.90 8.71
N THR A 628 -1.36 19.95 10.02
CA THR A 628 -2.43 20.73 10.65
C THR A 628 -2.27 22.20 10.31
N THR A 629 -1.08 22.77 10.44
CA THR A 629 -0.86 24.16 10.05
C THR A 629 -1.17 24.38 8.58
N THR A 630 -0.73 23.49 7.69
CA THR A 630 -0.94 23.63 6.24
C THR A 630 -2.42 23.50 5.87
N LEU A 631 -3.13 22.54 6.46
CA LEU A 631 -4.55 22.29 6.21
C LEU A 631 -5.47 23.33 6.87
N SER A 632 -5.02 23.98 7.95
CA SER A 632 -5.77 25.02 8.66
C SER A 632 -5.45 26.45 8.20
N THR A 633 -4.30 26.69 7.54
CA THR A 633 -3.94 28.03 7.07
C THR A 633 -4.80 28.47 5.89
N THR A 634 -5.48 29.61 6.06
CA THR A 634 -5.95 30.46 4.96
C THR A 634 -4.75 30.96 4.15
N PRO A 635 -4.83 31.03 2.81
CA PRO A 635 -3.70 31.45 1.98
C PRO A 635 -3.19 32.83 2.41
N GLN A 636 -1.89 32.90 2.70
CA GLN A 636 -1.16 34.16 2.70
C GLN A 636 -1.07 34.62 1.23
N GLU A 637 -1.61 35.79 0.93
CA GLU A 637 -1.24 36.53 -0.28
C GLU A 637 0.28 36.72 -0.23
N THR A 638 1.02 36.03 -1.10
CA THR A 638 2.37 36.43 -1.44
C THR A 638 2.27 37.84 -2.01
N PRO A 639 2.90 38.87 -1.40
CA PRO A 639 2.87 40.20 -1.97
C PRO A 639 3.54 40.13 -3.33
N VAL A 640 2.81 40.55 -4.35
CA VAL A 640 3.36 40.87 -5.66
C VAL A 640 4.28 42.07 -5.43
N ASP A 641 5.59 41.82 -5.36
CA ASP A 641 6.58 42.88 -5.50
C ASP A 641 6.38 43.50 -6.88
N SER A 642 5.66 44.62 -6.86
CA SER A 642 5.52 45.53 -7.97
C SER A 642 6.89 46.12 -8.23
N ALA A 643 7.38 45.92 -9.44
CA ALA A 643 8.48 46.69 -9.97
C ALA A 643 8.15 48.17 -9.84
N ASP A 644 9.00 48.93 -9.14
CA ASP A 644 9.41 50.24 -9.63
C ASP A 644 10.75 50.71 -9.05
N ASN A 645 11.55 51.21 -10.00
CA ASN A 645 12.82 51.91 -9.92
C ASN A 645 13.13 52.71 -8.65
N HIS A 646 14.36 52.57 -8.13
CA HIS A 646 15.39 53.63 -8.16
C HIS A 646 16.75 53.13 -7.64
N GLY A 647 17.85 53.42 -8.36
CA GLY A 647 19.13 53.80 -7.74
C GLY A 647 20.36 52.84 -7.81
N ILE A 648 20.97 52.72 -8.99
CA ILE A 648 22.42 52.93 -9.29
C ILE A 648 23.49 52.55 -8.22
N THR A 649 24.19 51.42 -8.48
CA THR A 649 25.66 51.08 -8.36
C THR A 649 26.38 50.87 -7.01
N PRO A 650 27.58 50.21 -6.96
CA PRO A 650 28.01 48.94 -7.59
C PRO A 650 28.94 48.04 -6.70
N GLN A 651 29.21 46.79 -7.16
CA GLN A 651 30.40 45.93 -6.91
C GLN A 651 30.65 45.42 -5.45
N GLU A 652 31.11 44.19 -5.17
CA GLU A 652 32.15 43.36 -5.79
C GLU A 652 31.86 41.85 -5.68
N THR A 653 32.14 41.11 -6.75
CA THR A 653 32.53 39.69 -6.68
C THR A 653 33.95 39.59 -7.24
N PRO A 654 34.90 38.89 -6.58
CA PRO A 654 36.21 38.65 -7.15
C PRO A 654 36.17 37.42 -8.07
N VAL A 655 36.80 37.61 -9.22
CA VAL A 655 37.12 36.62 -10.26
C VAL A 655 38.28 35.75 -9.80
N GLY A 656 38.20 34.45 -10.11
CA GLY A 656 39.31 33.50 -10.13
C GLY A 656 39.15 32.52 -11.29
N SER A 657 39.66 32.92 -12.45
CA SER A 657 39.99 32.19 -13.69
C SER A 657 40.79 30.88 -13.42
N ALA A 658 40.93 29.86 -14.28
CA ALA A 658 40.60 29.61 -15.68
C ALA A 658 40.89 28.12 -16.03
N ASP A 659 40.63 27.79 -17.31
CA ASP A 659 41.09 26.65 -18.14
C ASP A 659 40.21 25.39 -18.12
N GLY A 660 39.76 24.80 -19.24
CA GLY A 660 39.97 25.09 -20.66
C GLY A 660 39.79 23.80 -21.49
N HIS A 661 38.92 23.86 -22.51
CA HIS A 661 38.89 23.06 -23.75
C HIS A 661 38.37 21.59 -23.77
N GLY A 662 37.28 21.39 -24.53
CA GLY A 662 37.39 20.74 -25.85
C GLY A 662 36.70 19.37 -26.05
N GLY A 663 35.69 19.33 -26.95
CA GLY A 663 35.36 18.16 -27.79
C GLY A 663 33.91 17.66 -27.75
N GLY A 664 33.09 18.00 -28.76
CA GLY A 664 31.81 17.32 -29.06
C GLY A 664 32.00 16.03 -29.89
N PRO A 665 31.01 15.50 -30.64
CA PRO A 665 29.58 15.83 -30.75
C PRO A 665 28.60 14.63 -30.65
N GLN A 666 27.29 14.94 -30.59
CA GLN A 666 26.08 14.22 -31.07
C GLN A 666 25.90 12.70 -30.89
N GLU A 667 24.71 12.30 -30.38
CA GLU A 667 23.72 11.52 -31.15
C GLU A 667 22.36 11.46 -30.42
N ILE A 668 21.27 11.79 -31.14
CA ILE A 668 19.88 11.57 -30.76
C ILE A 668 19.38 10.39 -31.61
N PRO A 669 18.68 9.40 -31.04
CA PRO A 669 17.79 8.57 -31.83
C PRO A 669 16.32 8.91 -31.55
N VAL A 670 15.62 9.24 -32.63
CA VAL A 670 14.15 9.21 -32.76
C VAL A 670 13.77 7.81 -33.26
N VAL A 671 12.87 7.10 -32.57
CA VAL A 671 12.02 6.05 -33.18
C VAL A 671 10.64 6.03 -32.53
N ASN A 672 9.66 5.80 -33.40
CA ASN A 672 8.21 5.99 -33.33
C ASN A 672 7.42 5.09 -32.36
N ALA A 673 6.20 5.59 -32.10
CA ALA A 673 5.05 4.92 -31.50
C ALA A 673 4.50 3.76 -32.34
N ASP A 674 3.98 2.73 -31.64
CA ASP A 674 2.57 2.30 -31.71
C ASP A 674 2.38 0.96 -30.97
N SER A 675 1.53 0.95 -29.93
CA SER A 675 0.58 -0.16 -29.68
C SER A 675 -0.38 0.19 -28.55
N HIS A 676 -1.67 0.07 -28.85
CA HIS A 676 -2.79 0.19 -27.92
C HIS A 676 -2.80 -0.96 -26.91
N SER A 677 -2.91 -0.64 -25.61
CA SER A 677 -3.64 -1.47 -24.63
C SER A 677 -4.00 -0.61 -23.40
N ASP A 678 -5.16 -0.90 -22.82
CA ASP A 678 -5.90 -0.11 -21.83
C ASP A 678 -5.07 0.38 -20.62
N ALA A 679 -5.00 1.71 -20.49
CA ALA A 679 -4.31 2.40 -19.41
C ALA A 679 -5.25 2.71 -18.23
N LEU A 680 -5.07 1.99 -17.12
CA LEU A 680 -5.25 2.56 -15.78
C LEU A 680 -4.08 3.52 -15.58
N ALA A 681 -4.33 4.83 -15.66
CA ALA A 681 -3.31 5.86 -15.53
C ALA A 681 -2.70 5.86 -14.11
N GLU A 682 -1.54 5.23 -13.96
CA GLU A 682 -0.60 5.51 -12.87
C GLU A 682 -0.07 6.95 -13.04
N LEU A 683 -0.27 7.78 -12.03
CA LEU A 683 0.32 9.12 -11.97
C LEU A 683 1.85 9.00 -11.85
N PRO A 684 2.63 9.75 -12.67
CA PRO A 684 4.08 9.68 -12.62
C PRO A 684 4.61 10.30 -11.33
N ALA A 685 5.57 9.62 -10.70
CA ALA A 685 6.33 10.12 -9.57
C ALA A 685 7.06 11.43 -9.94
N VAL A 686 6.53 12.56 -9.48
CA VAL A 686 7.14 13.89 -9.65
C VAL A 686 8.48 13.92 -8.92
N ARG A 687 9.58 13.92 -9.68
CA ARG A 687 10.92 14.23 -9.18
C ARG A 687 11.15 15.74 -9.34
N THR A 688 10.89 16.50 -8.27
CA THR A 688 11.41 17.87 -8.13
C THR A 688 12.76 17.86 -7.41
N PRO A 689 13.63 18.87 -7.63
CA PRO A 689 14.96 18.93 -7.03
C PRO A 689 14.82 19.14 -5.51
N ILE A 690 15.29 18.18 -4.74
CA ILE A 690 15.21 18.19 -3.28
C ILE A 690 16.24 19.18 -2.74
N ASN A 691 15.77 20.33 -2.25
CA ASN A 691 16.56 21.18 -1.38
C ASN A 691 16.63 20.49 -0.01
N HIS A 692 17.83 20.03 0.39
CA HIS A 692 18.03 19.18 1.55
C HIS A 692 17.77 19.92 2.88
N SER A 693 16.53 19.88 3.37
CA SER A 693 16.27 20.06 4.80
C SER A 693 16.69 18.80 5.58
N PRO A 694 17.16 18.94 6.82
CA PRO A 694 17.57 17.79 7.63
C PRO A 694 16.37 16.88 7.85
N ARG A 695 16.44 15.66 7.32
CA ARG A 695 15.43 14.61 7.52
C ARG A 695 15.18 14.46 9.03
N LEU A 696 13.92 14.59 9.46
CA LEU A 696 13.55 14.56 10.89
C LEU A 696 13.87 13.21 11.54
N PHE A 697 13.86 12.12 10.76
CA PHE A 697 14.37 10.83 11.19
C PHE A 697 15.88 10.79 10.97
N ARG A 698 16.65 11.08 12.03
CA ARG A 698 18.04 10.61 12.15
C ARG A 698 18.06 9.08 12.00
N PRO A 699 19.14 8.47 11.52
CA PRO A 699 19.21 7.01 11.39
C PRO A 699 18.90 6.39 12.75
N LEU A 700 17.74 5.73 12.84
CA LEU A 700 17.28 5.06 14.04
C LEU A 700 18.19 3.85 14.26
N HIS A 701 18.69 3.67 15.47
CA HIS A 701 19.46 2.50 15.88
C HIS A 701 18.66 1.21 15.70
N CYS A 702 17.32 1.26 15.74
CA CYS A 702 16.49 0.11 15.40
C CYS A 702 16.70 -0.38 13.95
N LEU A 703 16.99 0.50 12.98
CA LEU A 703 17.21 0.12 11.58
C LEU A 703 18.45 -0.76 11.38
N VAL A 704 19.46 -0.60 12.24
CA VAL A 704 20.66 -1.47 12.21
C VAL A 704 20.26 -2.91 12.54
N HIS A 705 19.44 -3.09 13.57
CA HIS A 705 18.93 -4.40 13.95
C HIS A 705 17.96 -4.95 12.90
N GLN A 706 17.06 -4.12 12.35
CA GLN A 706 16.12 -4.54 11.30
C GLN A 706 16.86 -5.08 10.08
N LYS A 707 17.81 -4.30 9.54
CA LYS A 707 18.61 -4.69 8.37
C LYS A 707 19.37 -6.00 8.61
N ARG A 708 19.89 -6.21 9.82
CA ARG A 708 20.57 -7.47 10.16
C ARG A 708 19.61 -8.66 10.17
N VAL A 709 18.39 -8.50 10.69
CA VAL A 709 17.38 -9.57 10.64
C VAL A 709 16.96 -9.84 9.19
N GLU A 710 16.87 -8.81 8.34
CA GLU A 710 16.59 -8.97 6.90
C GLU A 710 17.69 -9.72 6.15
N GLU A 711 18.97 -9.46 6.45
CA GLU A 711 20.11 -10.21 5.93
C GLU A 711 20.03 -11.69 6.35
N VAL A 712 19.75 -11.95 7.63
CA VAL A 712 19.59 -13.31 8.16
C VAL A 712 18.41 -14.04 7.52
N ASP A 713 17.26 -13.37 7.34
CA ASP A 713 16.07 -13.92 6.70
C ASP A 713 16.30 -14.25 5.22
N CYS A 714 17.08 -13.43 4.52
CA CYS A 714 17.51 -13.72 3.14
C CYS A 714 18.33 -15.01 3.07
N ILE A 715 19.29 -15.21 3.98
CA ILE A 715 20.11 -16.43 4.04
C ILE A 715 19.24 -17.64 4.42
N LEU A 716 18.36 -17.52 5.42
CA LEU A 716 17.42 -18.58 5.81
C LEU A 716 16.53 -19.01 4.63
N SER A 717 15.99 -18.05 3.90
CA SER A 717 15.16 -18.30 2.71
C SER A 717 15.95 -19.02 1.61
N ALA A 718 17.19 -18.59 1.36
CA ALA A 718 18.07 -19.24 0.38
C ALA A 718 18.42 -20.68 0.78
N LEU A 719 18.65 -20.95 2.06
CA LEU A 719 19.02 -22.29 2.56
C LEU A 719 17.82 -23.24 2.74
N SER A 720 16.60 -22.70 2.89
CA SER A 720 15.37 -23.49 3.08
C SER A 720 14.74 -23.97 1.77
N THR A 721 15.22 -23.49 0.61
CA THR A 721 14.78 -24.00 -0.70
C THR A 721 15.34 -25.41 -0.93
N PRO A 722 14.49 -26.40 -1.26
CA PRO A 722 14.94 -27.78 -1.43
C PRO A 722 15.98 -27.88 -2.55
N ILE A 723 17.00 -28.71 -2.31
CA ILE A 723 18.00 -29.07 -3.33
C ILE A 723 17.25 -29.81 -4.43
N VAL A 724 17.02 -29.16 -5.57
CA VAL A 724 16.52 -29.82 -6.77
C VAL A 724 17.64 -30.74 -7.23
N GLY A 725 17.44 -32.05 -7.07
CA GLY A 725 18.42 -33.04 -7.50
C GLY A 725 18.65 -32.93 -9.01
N CYS A 726 19.92 -32.83 -9.39
CA CYS A 726 20.38 -33.21 -10.72
C CYS A 726 20.76 -34.69 -10.69
#